data_AF-A0A976GCB6-F1
#
_entry.id   AF-A0A976GCB6-F1
#
_cell.length_a   1.000
_cell.length_b   1.000
_cell.length_c   1.000
_cell.angle_alpha   90.00
_cell.angle_beta   90.00
_cell.angle_gamma   90.00
#
_symmetry.space_group_name_H-M   'P 1'
#
loop_
_entity.id
_entity.type
_entity.pdbx_description
1 polymer ?
#
loop_
_entity_poly.entity_id
_entity_poly.type
_entity_poly.pdbx_seq_one_letter_code
_entity_poly.pdbx_strand_id
1 'polypeptide(L)'
;MLHFLTFHARGKTMASQKPLVLITGSEGRIGKAIAAELAQTYTIAGFEPTCRGDNCMDADITSDEALEQACAQLRERYGTRIASVIHLAAFYDFSGEPDPRYEAVNVKGTQRLLRALQAFEVEQFIYASTMLVHAPTAPGQPINEASALKPAWPYPQSKLEAERVVHAERGRIPALTLRLAGVYTDHCELPSLAYQIERIFERQMLSRLFPGDASHGQTFVHLDDVAQAFRAAVERRAQLPDETAILIGEPVTESYEALQNLIGRLVHGEPWDTRRIPKPVAATGAWLQDKAEEVIPDAIDRGAEAFIKPFMVELADDHYELDLARAETMLGWHPGHSLRRSLPVIIGELREDPAQWYKRNKIPLPLWLEESADTGTPGPAAIAEFHALDRAEHQRTLWCHFANVALGCWLISSPFVLGLAENWRLAEEPITPTGRGLAYSDTWMTISNVATGALMVLFALMSLSRSAGWARWVVAALGSWLLFAPLLFWTPSAAAYANDTLVGALAIAFAVAIPSAPGISPIARVSGPDAPPGWDYTPSGWTNRLLIIALAFVGLVISRYLAAYQLGHIDAAWDPFFGDGTERIVTSSVSEAWPVPDAGLGATVYVLEIITGVIGDKRRWRTMPWLVLLFGILIVPLGVVSIFFIIIQPIWIGTWCTLCLVGALAMLLQIPYSFDEILATLQFLKHRRQQGKPRWYVLLRGDTMAGGSADYSDNFEAPARAVLREILLSGVNLPWTLLASGAIGIALMGSRLLFDASGAAADSAHIVGSLVVSVSIMAWGEVARPLRFVNIGFGAWLAAAPWLIDGYTGTGAAMSVLSGLALAWLSFPPGRIEGHYGAWDRIAHLSFSVPRRLRHAQP
;
A
#
# COMPACT_ATOMS: atom_id res chain seq x y z
N MET A 1 7.02 92.51 -36.07
CA MET A 1 7.47 91.94 -34.78
C MET A 1 6.20 91.75 -33.94
N LEU A 2 5.52 90.60 -34.11
CA LEU A 2 5.39 89.52 -33.10
C LEU A 2 4.93 90.07 -31.72
N HIS A 3 3.81 89.69 -31.12
CA HIS A 3 3.15 88.38 -31.02
C HIS A 3 1.64 88.58 -30.74
N PHE A 4 0.80 87.69 -31.29
CA PHE A 4 -0.66 87.62 -31.05
C PHE A 4 -0.95 86.69 -29.86
N LEU A 5 -1.81 87.13 -28.94
CA LEU A 5 -2.48 86.30 -27.92
C LEU A 5 -3.99 86.37 -28.18
N THR A 6 -4.56 85.28 -28.67
CA THR A 6 -6.00 85.05 -28.64
C THR A 6 -6.28 83.63 -28.17
N PHE A 7 -6.95 83.57 -27.03
CA PHE A 7 -7.59 82.38 -26.46
C PHE A 7 -8.47 81.68 -27.50
N HIS A 8 -8.31 80.37 -27.66
CA HIS A 8 -9.32 79.47 -28.23
C HIS A 8 -9.48 78.30 -27.28
N ALA A 9 -10.65 78.22 -26.64
CA ALA A 9 -11.08 77.08 -25.87
C ALA A 9 -11.21 75.86 -26.79
N ARG A 10 -10.28 74.90 -26.66
CA ARG A 10 -10.42 73.57 -27.26
C ARG A 10 -11.33 72.73 -26.36
N GLY A 11 -12.46 72.32 -26.91
CA GLY A 11 -13.32 71.29 -26.33
C GLY A 11 -12.52 70.01 -26.09
N LYS A 12 -12.64 69.46 -24.88
CA LYS A 12 -12.22 68.10 -24.56
C LYS A 12 -13.11 67.15 -25.37
N THR A 13 -12.52 66.45 -26.32
CA THR A 13 -13.09 65.24 -26.92
C THR A 13 -13.41 64.22 -25.82
N MET A 14 -14.68 63.87 -25.66
CA MET A 14 -15.10 62.73 -24.84
C MET A 14 -14.48 61.45 -25.43
N ALA A 15 -13.60 60.79 -24.69
CA ALA A 15 -13.22 59.41 -24.98
C ALA A 15 -14.50 58.54 -24.84
N SER A 16 -14.88 57.80 -25.88
CA SER A 16 -16.10 56.97 -25.81
C SER A 16 -15.92 55.88 -24.75
N GLN A 17 -16.75 55.90 -23.72
CA GLN A 17 -16.72 54.95 -22.63
C GLN A 17 -17.04 53.54 -23.17
N LYS A 18 -16.17 52.55 -22.93
CA LYS A 18 -16.38 51.17 -23.40
C LYS A 18 -17.68 50.60 -22.78
N PRO A 19 -18.50 49.85 -23.54
CA PRO A 19 -19.71 49.23 -23.00
C PRO A 19 -19.39 48.25 -21.86
N LEU A 20 -20.29 48.15 -20.89
CA LEU A 20 -20.11 47.33 -19.69
C LEU A 20 -20.51 45.87 -19.93
N VAL A 21 -19.67 44.93 -19.50
CA VAL A 21 -20.01 43.51 -19.33
C VAL A 21 -19.89 43.13 -17.87
N LEU A 22 -20.95 42.57 -17.30
CA LEU A 22 -20.98 42.02 -15.95
C LEU A 22 -20.75 40.51 -16.01
N ILE A 23 -19.84 39.97 -15.20
CA ILE A 23 -19.58 38.53 -15.13
C ILE A 23 -19.75 38.06 -13.69
N THR A 24 -20.65 37.11 -13.43
CA THR A 24 -20.67 36.42 -12.13
C THR A 24 -19.69 35.25 -12.17
N GLY A 25 -18.90 35.03 -11.12
CA GLY A 25 -17.80 34.05 -11.17
C GLY A 25 -16.64 34.49 -12.08
N SER A 26 -16.50 35.81 -12.27
CA SER A 26 -15.38 36.51 -12.92
C SER A 26 -13.97 36.11 -12.46
N GLU A 27 -13.78 35.71 -11.21
CA GLU A 27 -12.48 35.29 -10.66
C GLU A 27 -12.21 33.79 -10.82
N GLY A 28 -13.23 33.04 -11.24
CA GLY A 28 -13.11 31.64 -11.62
C GLY A 28 -12.30 31.44 -12.91
N ARG A 29 -11.93 30.19 -13.20
CA ARG A 29 -11.09 29.84 -14.37
C ARG A 29 -11.71 30.28 -15.69
N ILE A 30 -13.01 29.97 -15.90
CA ILE A 30 -13.75 30.36 -17.11
C ILE A 30 -13.98 31.88 -17.14
N GLY A 31 -14.35 32.48 -16.01
CA GLY A 31 -14.59 33.92 -15.90
C GLY A 31 -13.37 34.76 -16.24
N LYS A 32 -12.18 34.38 -15.74
CA LYS A 32 -10.91 35.06 -16.04
C LYS A 32 -10.55 35.01 -17.52
N ALA A 33 -10.73 33.85 -18.17
CA ALA A 33 -10.46 33.70 -19.60
C ALA A 33 -11.39 34.58 -20.45
N ILE A 34 -12.70 34.57 -20.15
CA ILE A 34 -13.70 35.42 -20.83
C ILE A 34 -13.42 36.91 -20.58
N ALA A 35 -13.12 37.29 -19.34
CA ALA A 35 -12.81 38.67 -18.97
C ALA A 35 -11.58 39.20 -19.72
N ALA A 36 -10.51 38.40 -19.78
CA ALA A 36 -9.30 38.74 -20.52
C ALA A 36 -9.60 38.99 -22.01
N GLU A 37 -10.45 38.15 -22.59
CA GLU A 37 -10.77 38.21 -24.01
C GLU A 37 -11.72 39.36 -24.39
N LEU A 38 -12.51 39.85 -23.43
CA LEU A 38 -13.40 41.00 -23.62
C LEU A 38 -12.79 42.34 -23.22
N ALA A 39 -11.74 42.37 -22.38
CA ALA A 39 -11.20 43.58 -21.75
C ALA A 39 -10.70 44.66 -22.74
N GLN A 40 -10.32 44.26 -23.96
CA GLN A 40 -9.89 45.21 -24.98
C GLN A 40 -11.04 46.07 -25.51
N THR A 41 -12.25 45.53 -25.60
CA THR A 41 -13.42 46.19 -26.21
C THR A 41 -14.46 46.64 -25.19
N TYR A 42 -14.51 45.97 -24.03
CA TYR A 42 -15.52 46.19 -23.00
C TYR A 42 -14.90 46.60 -21.66
N THR A 43 -15.70 47.27 -20.82
CA THR A 43 -15.41 47.44 -19.40
C THR A 43 -15.94 46.20 -18.68
N ILE A 44 -15.10 45.52 -17.89
CA ILE A 44 -15.50 44.30 -17.17
C ILE A 44 -15.78 44.62 -15.70
N ALA A 45 -16.94 44.19 -15.23
CA ALA A 45 -17.29 44.17 -13.81
C ALA A 45 -17.57 42.73 -13.36
N GLY A 46 -17.14 42.38 -12.15
CA GLY A 46 -17.28 41.04 -11.58
C GLY A 46 -18.22 41.00 -10.38
N PHE A 47 -19.02 39.93 -10.25
CA PHE A 47 -19.74 39.58 -9.02
C PHE A 47 -19.15 38.29 -8.44
N GLU A 48 -18.66 38.37 -7.21
CA GLU A 48 -18.03 37.26 -6.48
C GLU A 48 -18.55 37.17 -5.04
N PRO A 49 -18.64 35.96 -4.43
CA PRO A 49 -18.94 35.85 -3.00
C PRO A 49 -17.92 36.59 -2.11
N THR A 50 -16.68 36.69 -2.57
CA THR A 50 -15.63 37.50 -1.94
C THR A 50 -14.70 38.02 -3.01
N CYS A 51 -14.82 39.31 -3.31
CA CYS A 51 -14.06 40.03 -4.31
C CYS A 51 -12.62 40.26 -3.86
N ARG A 52 -11.66 39.93 -4.73
CA ARG A 52 -10.22 40.09 -4.48
C ARG A 52 -9.55 41.06 -5.44
N GLY A 53 -10.17 41.38 -6.57
CA GLY A 53 -9.67 42.30 -7.58
C GLY A 53 -10.36 43.68 -7.61
N ASP A 54 -9.73 44.65 -8.26
CA ASP A 54 -10.23 46.04 -8.32
C ASP A 54 -11.53 46.21 -9.12
N ASN A 55 -11.88 45.22 -9.96
CA ASN A 55 -13.02 45.28 -10.89
C ASN A 55 -14.17 44.33 -10.50
N CYS A 56 -14.15 43.73 -9.31
CA CYS A 56 -15.28 42.97 -8.79
C CYS A 56 -16.00 43.69 -7.65
N MET A 57 -17.15 43.15 -7.25
CA MET A 57 -17.96 43.53 -6.10
C MET A 57 -18.37 42.26 -5.35
N ASP A 58 -18.43 42.37 -4.02
CA ASP A 58 -18.98 41.32 -3.16
C ASP A 58 -20.47 41.15 -3.46
N ALA A 59 -20.84 39.96 -3.94
CA ALA A 59 -22.17 39.60 -4.38
C ALA A 59 -22.42 38.11 -4.11
N ASP A 60 -23.07 37.81 -2.98
CA ASP A 60 -23.62 36.48 -2.73
C ASP A 60 -24.99 36.34 -3.40
N ILE A 61 -25.05 35.61 -4.51
CA ILE A 61 -26.28 35.40 -5.28
C ILE A 61 -27.35 34.58 -4.51
N THR A 62 -26.99 33.99 -3.37
CA THR A 62 -27.95 33.31 -2.50
C THR A 62 -28.70 34.25 -1.55
N SER A 63 -28.23 35.51 -1.44
CA SER A 63 -28.77 36.54 -0.54
C SER A 63 -29.32 37.73 -1.32
N ASP A 64 -30.61 38.04 -1.12
CA ASP A 64 -31.24 39.20 -1.76
C ASP A 64 -30.59 40.53 -1.32
N GLU A 65 -30.26 40.67 -0.03
CA GLU A 65 -29.63 41.87 0.52
C GLU A 65 -28.23 42.11 -0.07
N ALA A 66 -27.40 41.07 -0.15
CA ALA A 66 -26.06 41.19 -0.71
C ALA A 66 -26.10 41.56 -2.20
N LEU A 67 -27.05 40.98 -2.94
CA LEU A 67 -27.22 41.25 -4.36
C LEU A 67 -27.76 42.65 -4.64
N GLU A 68 -28.70 43.14 -3.82
CA GLU A 68 -29.17 44.53 -3.88
C GLU A 68 -28.03 45.53 -3.65
N GLN A 69 -27.18 45.27 -2.65
CA GLN A 69 -26.00 46.09 -2.38
C GLN A 69 -25.01 46.06 -3.54
N ALA A 70 -24.71 44.89 -4.10
CA ALA A 70 -23.84 44.75 -5.25
C ALA A 70 -24.38 45.48 -6.50
N CYS A 71 -25.69 45.38 -6.76
CA CYS A 71 -26.35 46.12 -7.83
C CYS A 71 -26.33 47.64 -7.60
N ALA A 72 -26.50 48.10 -6.36
CA ALA A 72 -26.38 49.52 -6.03
C ALA A 72 -24.96 50.05 -6.34
N GLN A 73 -23.92 49.30 -5.95
CA GLN A 73 -22.52 49.63 -6.25
C GLN A 73 -22.24 49.59 -7.76
N LEU A 74 -22.75 48.59 -8.48
CA LEU A 74 -22.62 48.48 -9.93
C LEU A 74 -23.20 49.72 -10.61
N ARG A 75 -24.40 50.13 -10.19
CA ARG A 75 -25.10 51.31 -10.73
C ARG A 75 -24.34 52.61 -10.43
N GLU A 76 -23.79 52.75 -9.23
CA GLU A 76 -22.99 53.92 -8.85
C GLU A 76 -21.71 54.02 -9.68
N ARG A 77 -21.01 52.89 -9.87
CA ARG A 77 -19.69 52.87 -10.52
C ARG A 77 -19.76 52.90 -12.05
N TYR A 78 -20.77 52.27 -12.65
CA TYR A 78 -20.82 52.05 -14.09
C TYR A 78 -22.13 52.47 -14.78
N GLY A 79 -23.13 52.90 -14.02
CA GLY A 79 -24.45 53.29 -14.55
C GLY A 79 -25.43 52.13 -14.70
N THR A 80 -26.56 52.38 -15.37
CA THR A 80 -27.68 51.43 -15.48
C THR A 80 -27.69 50.58 -16.74
N ARG A 81 -26.83 50.86 -17.72
CA ARG A 81 -26.81 50.16 -19.01
C ARG A 81 -25.70 49.10 -19.04
N ILE A 82 -26.09 47.86 -19.33
CA ILE A 82 -25.20 46.71 -19.36
C ILE A 82 -25.29 46.06 -20.76
N ALA A 83 -24.17 45.98 -21.47
CA ALA A 83 -24.13 45.39 -22.80
C ALA A 83 -24.31 43.87 -22.76
N SER A 84 -23.76 43.19 -21.74
CA SER A 84 -24.03 41.77 -21.53
C SER A 84 -23.80 41.39 -20.07
N VAL A 85 -24.64 40.51 -19.54
CA VAL A 85 -24.42 39.83 -18.26
C VAL A 85 -24.08 38.38 -18.53
N ILE A 86 -22.90 37.93 -18.12
CA ILE A 86 -22.42 36.56 -18.27
C ILE A 86 -22.51 35.86 -16.91
N HIS A 87 -23.46 34.94 -16.77
CA HIS A 87 -23.72 34.25 -15.52
C HIS A 87 -23.00 32.89 -15.49
N LEU A 88 -21.85 32.84 -14.78
CA LEU A 88 -21.04 31.61 -14.59
C LEU A 88 -21.09 31.06 -13.17
N ALA A 89 -21.65 31.83 -12.23
CA ALA A 89 -21.73 31.41 -10.83
C ALA A 89 -22.60 30.15 -10.72
N ALA A 90 -22.01 29.07 -10.22
CA ALA A 90 -22.67 27.79 -10.05
C ALA A 90 -21.94 26.94 -9.01
N PHE A 91 -22.69 26.09 -8.32
CA PHE A 91 -22.18 24.97 -7.55
C PHE A 91 -22.20 23.69 -8.41
N TYR A 92 -21.13 22.90 -8.33
CA TYR A 92 -21.04 21.56 -8.91
C TYR A 92 -20.12 20.67 -8.07
N ASP A 93 -20.45 19.38 -8.00
CA ASP A 93 -19.59 18.34 -7.44
C ASP A 93 -19.71 17.04 -8.25
N PHE A 94 -19.00 15.98 -7.82
CA PHE A 94 -19.04 14.64 -8.40
C PHE A 94 -19.58 13.59 -7.42
N SER A 95 -20.30 14.01 -6.37
CA SER A 95 -20.84 13.09 -5.35
C SER A 95 -21.93 12.20 -5.91
N GLY A 96 -22.70 12.69 -6.89
CA GLY A 96 -23.89 12.02 -7.43
C GLY A 96 -25.12 12.20 -6.55
N GLU A 97 -24.99 12.83 -5.38
CA GLU A 97 -26.04 13.01 -4.40
C GLU A 97 -26.70 14.40 -4.53
N PRO A 98 -27.98 14.54 -4.14
CA PRO A 98 -28.62 15.84 -4.05
C PRO A 98 -27.96 16.72 -2.97
N ASP A 99 -27.49 17.91 -3.36
CA ASP A 99 -26.99 18.95 -2.45
C ASP A 99 -27.91 20.18 -2.47
N PRO A 100 -28.34 20.72 -1.31
CA PRO A 100 -29.17 21.93 -1.24
C PRO A 100 -28.58 23.16 -1.97
N ARG A 101 -27.26 23.21 -2.15
CA ARG A 101 -26.57 24.27 -2.89
C ARG A 101 -26.92 24.26 -4.39
N TYR A 102 -27.31 23.12 -4.96
CA TYR A 102 -27.81 23.08 -6.34
C TYR A 102 -29.03 23.99 -6.49
N GLU A 103 -30.01 23.85 -5.61
CA GLU A 103 -31.21 24.69 -5.60
C GLU A 103 -30.87 26.14 -5.19
N ALA A 104 -30.10 26.32 -4.11
CA ALA A 104 -29.84 27.65 -3.56
C ALA A 104 -29.00 28.54 -4.49
N VAL A 105 -27.96 27.98 -5.13
CA VAL A 105 -27.00 28.70 -5.97
C VAL A 105 -27.44 28.67 -7.43
N ASN A 106 -27.64 27.48 -8.02
CA ASN A 106 -27.85 27.38 -9.47
C ASN A 106 -29.25 27.84 -9.88
N VAL A 107 -30.29 27.43 -9.12
CA VAL A 107 -31.69 27.71 -9.50
C VAL A 107 -32.13 29.07 -8.94
N LYS A 108 -32.20 29.18 -7.60
CA LYS A 108 -32.70 30.40 -6.95
C LYS A 108 -31.72 31.57 -7.07
N GLY A 109 -30.42 31.32 -7.10
CA GLY A 109 -29.42 32.38 -7.33
C GLY A 109 -29.57 33.02 -8.71
N THR A 110 -29.77 32.20 -9.75
CA THR A 110 -30.10 32.69 -11.10
C THR A 110 -31.40 33.51 -11.10
N GLN A 111 -32.44 33.05 -10.40
CA GLN A 111 -33.72 33.76 -10.28
C GLN A 111 -33.55 35.15 -9.65
N ARG A 112 -32.82 35.23 -8.53
CA ARG A 112 -32.56 36.49 -7.82
C ARG A 112 -31.79 37.47 -8.69
N LEU A 113 -30.75 36.99 -9.38
CA LEU A 113 -29.97 37.81 -10.29
C LEU A 113 -30.83 38.38 -11.43
N LEU A 114 -31.66 37.57 -12.08
CA LEU A 114 -32.55 38.04 -13.15
C LEU A 114 -33.54 39.09 -12.65
N ARG A 115 -34.07 38.94 -11.44
CA ARG A 115 -34.96 39.92 -10.80
C ARG A 115 -34.24 41.23 -10.50
N ALA A 116 -33.04 41.17 -9.92
CA ALA A 116 -32.24 42.36 -9.64
C ALA A 116 -31.86 43.11 -10.93
N LEU A 117 -31.60 42.38 -12.01
CA LEU A 117 -31.27 42.94 -13.32
C LEU A 117 -32.44 43.64 -14.02
N GLN A 118 -33.70 43.43 -13.59
CA GLN A 118 -34.84 44.17 -14.13
C GLN A 118 -34.76 45.69 -13.86
N ALA A 119 -33.94 46.12 -12.90
CA ALA A 119 -33.67 47.53 -12.63
C ALA A 119 -32.62 48.15 -13.57
N PHE A 120 -32.05 47.38 -14.50
CA PHE A 120 -31.02 47.79 -15.45
C PHE A 120 -31.51 47.68 -16.90
N GLU A 121 -30.89 48.44 -17.79
CA GLU A 121 -31.03 48.27 -19.24
C GLU A 121 -30.01 47.24 -19.72
N VAL A 122 -30.39 45.97 -19.69
CA VAL A 122 -29.53 44.84 -20.08
C VAL A 122 -29.81 44.46 -21.54
N GLU A 123 -28.80 44.56 -22.40
CA GLU A 123 -28.92 44.21 -23.83
C GLU A 123 -28.88 42.69 -24.07
N GLN A 124 -28.27 41.92 -23.17
CA GLN A 124 -28.17 40.46 -23.26
C GLN A 124 -27.84 39.83 -21.91
N PHE A 125 -28.45 38.68 -21.62
CA PHE A 125 -28.08 37.78 -20.51
C PHE A 125 -27.58 36.45 -21.08
N ILE A 126 -26.34 36.06 -20.79
CA ILE A 126 -25.77 34.78 -21.19
C ILE A 126 -25.69 33.85 -19.98
N TYR A 127 -26.38 32.72 -20.06
CA TYR A 127 -26.33 31.66 -19.05
C TYR A 127 -25.39 30.52 -19.47
N ALA A 128 -24.44 30.16 -18.61
CA ALA A 128 -23.57 29.00 -18.82
C ALA A 128 -24.21 27.70 -18.29
N SER A 129 -24.78 26.93 -19.21
CA SER A 129 -25.31 25.59 -18.97
C SER A 129 -24.31 24.52 -19.43
N THR A 130 -24.75 23.27 -19.52
CA THR A 130 -23.93 22.10 -19.90
C THR A 130 -24.61 21.29 -20.99
N MET A 131 -23.85 20.61 -21.85
CA MET A 131 -24.41 19.66 -22.82
C MET A 131 -25.09 18.45 -22.15
N LEU A 132 -24.72 18.13 -20.89
CA LEU A 132 -25.23 16.98 -20.13
C LEU A 132 -26.72 17.10 -19.74
N VAL A 133 -27.39 18.20 -20.08
CA VAL A 133 -28.85 18.32 -19.97
C VAL A 133 -29.58 17.47 -21.01
N HIS A 134 -28.91 17.13 -22.11
CA HIS A 134 -29.46 16.31 -23.18
C HIS A 134 -29.48 14.82 -22.82
N ALA A 135 -30.43 14.09 -23.42
CA ALA A 135 -30.41 12.63 -23.42
C ALA A 135 -29.20 12.13 -24.24
N PRO A 136 -28.49 11.10 -23.78
CA PRO A 136 -27.41 10.50 -24.57
C PRO A 136 -27.96 9.85 -25.85
N THR A 137 -27.15 9.85 -26.90
CA THR A 137 -27.49 9.27 -28.21
C THR A 137 -26.59 8.07 -28.52
N ALA A 138 -26.60 7.59 -29.76
CA ALA A 138 -25.68 6.56 -30.25
C ALA A 138 -24.65 7.18 -31.21
N PRO A 139 -23.46 6.57 -31.37
CA PRO A 139 -22.47 7.02 -32.34
C PRO A 139 -23.04 7.28 -33.74
N GLY A 140 -22.76 8.46 -34.29
CA GLY A 140 -23.29 8.92 -35.59
C GLY A 140 -24.66 9.58 -35.52
N GLN A 141 -25.20 9.81 -34.31
CA GLN A 141 -26.42 10.59 -34.07
C GLN A 141 -26.08 11.83 -33.23
N PRO A 142 -25.55 12.90 -33.86
CA PRO A 142 -25.14 14.09 -33.13
C PRO A 142 -26.33 14.81 -32.48
N ILE A 143 -26.11 15.32 -31.28
CA ILE A 143 -27.03 16.10 -30.47
C ILE A 143 -27.02 17.54 -30.97
N ASN A 144 -28.19 18.07 -31.30
CA ASN A 144 -28.40 19.49 -31.55
C ASN A 144 -29.26 20.12 -30.45
N GLU A 145 -29.51 21.42 -30.51
CA GLU A 145 -30.22 22.12 -29.43
C GLU A 145 -31.68 21.70 -29.27
N ALA A 146 -32.29 21.08 -30.29
CA ALA A 146 -33.65 20.55 -30.26
C ALA A 146 -33.73 19.09 -29.78
N SER A 147 -32.60 18.41 -29.61
CA SER A 147 -32.53 17.05 -29.07
C SER A 147 -33.11 16.98 -27.66
N ALA A 148 -33.66 15.82 -27.30
CA ALA A 148 -34.37 15.61 -26.03
C ALA A 148 -33.51 15.98 -24.81
N LEU A 149 -34.15 16.60 -23.80
CA LEU A 149 -33.53 16.99 -22.54
C LEU A 149 -33.89 15.96 -21.46
N LYS A 150 -32.90 15.21 -20.98
CA LYS A 150 -33.06 14.17 -19.96
C LYS A 150 -31.80 14.08 -19.08
N PRO A 151 -31.58 15.07 -18.19
CA PRO A 151 -30.42 15.07 -17.31
C PRO A 151 -30.44 13.81 -16.41
N ALA A 152 -29.30 13.13 -16.32
CA ALA A 152 -29.21 11.81 -15.66
C ALA A 152 -28.86 11.88 -14.17
N TRP A 153 -28.41 13.03 -13.65
CA TRP A 153 -27.92 13.20 -12.29
C TRP A 153 -28.13 14.65 -11.78
N PRO A 154 -27.95 14.93 -10.47
CA PRO A 154 -28.37 16.19 -9.85
C PRO A 154 -27.79 17.47 -10.48
N TYR A 155 -26.50 17.46 -10.87
CA TYR A 155 -25.87 18.66 -11.43
C TYR A 155 -26.51 19.12 -12.76
N PRO A 156 -26.59 18.31 -13.83
CA PRO A 156 -27.27 18.73 -15.05
C PRO A 156 -28.77 18.99 -14.85
N GLN A 157 -29.40 18.31 -13.89
CA GLN A 157 -30.78 18.60 -13.53
C GLN A 157 -30.94 20.04 -13.02
N SER A 158 -30.08 20.47 -12.09
CA SER A 158 -30.06 21.86 -11.59
C SER A 158 -29.78 22.89 -12.70
N LYS A 159 -28.95 22.52 -13.68
CA LYS A 159 -28.66 23.38 -14.84
C LYS A 159 -29.87 23.53 -15.74
N LEU A 160 -30.61 22.44 -16.01
CA LEU A 160 -31.85 22.49 -16.78
C LEU A 160 -32.96 23.25 -16.03
N GLU A 161 -33.05 23.13 -14.71
CA GLU A 161 -33.99 23.90 -13.89
C GLU A 161 -33.68 25.40 -13.92
N ALA A 162 -32.40 25.76 -13.87
CA ALA A 162 -31.97 27.14 -14.06
C ALA A 162 -32.22 27.67 -15.48
N GLU A 163 -32.09 26.84 -16.54
CA GLU A 163 -32.52 27.24 -17.90
C GLU A 163 -34.01 27.60 -17.93
N ARG A 164 -34.87 26.86 -17.22
CA ARG A 164 -36.30 27.17 -17.10
C ARG A 164 -36.54 28.46 -16.32
N VAL A 165 -35.74 28.74 -15.28
CA VAL A 165 -35.78 30.01 -14.55
C VAL A 165 -35.41 31.17 -15.46
N VAL A 166 -34.36 31.03 -16.28
CA VAL A 166 -33.98 32.04 -17.27
C VAL A 166 -35.14 32.32 -18.23
N HIS A 167 -35.77 31.26 -18.77
CA HIS A 167 -36.94 31.41 -19.62
C HIS A 167 -38.10 32.17 -18.93
N ALA A 168 -38.41 31.79 -17.69
CA ALA A 168 -39.58 32.31 -16.96
C ALA A 168 -39.39 33.74 -16.40
N GLU A 169 -38.16 34.08 -15.98
CA GLU A 169 -37.90 35.28 -15.15
C GLU A 169 -37.07 36.35 -15.86
N ARG A 170 -36.60 36.12 -17.10
CA ARG A 170 -35.82 37.13 -17.87
C ARG A 170 -36.59 38.41 -18.17
N GLY A 171 -37.91 38.39 -18.13
CA GLY A 171 -38.75 39.53 -18.50
C GLY A 171 -38.49 39.93 -19.95
N ARG A 172 -38.01 41.17 -20.17
CA ARG A 172 -37.68 41.69 -21.51
C ARG A 172 -36.22 41.52 -21.90
N ILE A 173 -35.38 40.98 -21.03
CA ILE A 173 -33.95 40.83 -21.28
C ILE A 173 -33.75 39.70 -22.32
N PRO A 174 -33.06 39.94 -23.44
CA PRO A 174 -32.70 38.88 -24.37
C PRO A 174 -31.78 37.87 -23.69
N ALA A 175 -32.05 36.57 -23.85
CA ALA A 175 -31.32 35.51 -23.15
C ALA A 175 -30.66 34.52 -24.11
N LEU A 176 -29.38 34.24 -23.87
CA LEU A 176 -28.63 33.21 -24.58
C LEU A 176 -28.18 32.13 -23.59
N THR A 177 -28.52 30.88 -23.86
CA THR A 177 -28.01 29.74 -23.09
C THR A 177 -26.88 29.07 -23.86
N LEU A 178 -25.67 29.07 -23.31
CA LEU A 178 -24.54 28.32 -23.88
C LEU A 178 -24.41 26.99 -23.14
N ARG A 179 -24.64 25.88 -23.84
CA ARG A 179 -24.51 24.51 -23.31
C ARG A 179 -23.09 24.01 -23.58
N LEU A 180 -22.23 24.12 -22.57
CA LEU A 180 -20.81 23.81 -22.71
C LEU A 180 -20.54 22.30 -22.60
N ALA A 181 -19.65 21.80 -23.46
CA ALA A 181 -18.99 20.51 -23.31
C ALA A 181 -17.96 20.52 -22.17
N GLY A 182 -17.30 19.40 -21.91
CA GLY A 182 -16.27 19.30 -20.86
C GLY A 182 -15.09 20.24 -21.11
N VAL A 183 -14.96 21.29 -20.29
CA VAL A 183 -13.93 22.33 -20.48
C VAL A 183 -12.58 21.90 -19.93
N TYR A 184 -11.58 21.78 -20.80
CA TYR A 184 -10.19 21.47 -20.45
C TYR A 184 -9.22 22.61 -20.81
N THR A 185 -8.00 22.51 -20.31
CA THR A 185 -6.86 23.36 -20.69
C THR A 185 -5.68 22.49 -21.12
N ASP A 186 -4.61 23.09 -21.63
CA ASP A 186 -3.34 22.38 -21.87
C ASP A 186 -2.71 21.77 -20.58
N HIS A 187 -3.27 22.10 -19.41
CA HIS A 187 -2.93 21.52 -18.11
C HIS A 187 -3.93 20.44 -17.64
N CYS A 188 -4.80 19.98 -18.55
CA CYS A 188 -5.99 19.16 -18.30
C CYS A 188 -7.09 19.91 -17.54
N GLU A 189 -6.94 20.05 -16.22
CA GLU A 189 -7.82 20.82 -15.33
C GLU A 189 -9.32 20.43 -15.37
N LEU A 190 -9.61 19.27 -15.94
CA LEU A 190 -10.90 18.61 -16.04
C LEU A 190 -10.87 17.30 -15.23
N PRO A 191 -11.60 17.20 -14.10
CA PRO A 191 -11.45 16.08 -13.17
C PRO A 191 -11.60 14.69 -13.79
N SER A 192 -12.62 14.47 -14.62
CA SER A 192 -12.88 13.17 -15.26
C SER A 192 -11.71 12.70 -16.14
N LEU A 193 -11.11 13.62 -16.90
CA LEU A 193 -9.93 13.35 -17.72
C LEU A 193 -8.66 13.22 -16.86
N ALA A 194 -8.50 14.05 -15.82
CA ALA A 194 -7.32 14.06 -14.98
C ALA A 194 -7.16 12.74 -14.20
N TYR A 195 -8.25 12.25 -13.58
CA TYR A 195 -8.26 10.94 -12.91
C TYR A 195 -8.12 9.78 -13.90
N GLN A 196 -8.56 9.92 -15.17
CA GLN A 196 -8.26 8.90 -16.18
C GLN A 196 -6.76 8.85 -16.49
N ILE A 197 -6.12 10.02 -16.66
CA ILE A 197 -4.68 10.12 -16.91
C ILE A 197 -3.88 9.60 -15.72
N GLU A 198 -4.23 9.95 -14.49
CA GLU A 198 -3.56 9.47 -13.26
C GLU A 198 -3.60 7.94 -13.14
N ARG A 199 -4.78 7.32 -13.25
CA ARG A 199 -4.91 5.85 -13.25
C ARG A 199 -4.01 5.19 -14.29
N ILE A 200 -3.92 5.78 -15.48
CA ILE A 200 -3.08 5.27 -16.58
C ILE A 200 -1.60 5.49 -16.27
N PHE A 201 -1.21 6.68 -15.82
CA PHE A 201 0.16 7.05 -15.44
C PHE A 201 0.74 6.10 -14.38
N GLU A 202 -0.03 5.83 -13.33
CA GLU A 202 0.39 4.95 -12.24
C GLU A 202 0.22 3.45 -12.56
N ARG A 203 -0.33 3.11 -13.74
CA ARG A 203 -0.65 1.74 -14.15
C ARG A 203 -1.50 1.00 -13.10
N GLN A 204 -2.45 1.70 -12.50
CA GLN A 204 -3.38 1.10 -11.54
C GLN A 204 -4.14 -0.07 -12.18
N MET A 205 -4.72 -0.95 -11.37
CA MET A 205 -5.46 -2.12 -11.88
C MET A 205 -6.56 -1.73 -12.87
N LEU A 206 -7.22 -0.60 -12.64
CA LEU A 206 -8.31 -0.06 -13.49
C LEU A 206 -7.81 0.66 -14.75
N SER A 207 -6.50 0.86 -14.92
CA SER A 207 -5.90 1.66 -16.01
C SER A 207 -6.20 1.14 -17.43
N ARG A 208 -6.59 -0.14 -17.55
CA ARG A 208 -6.95 -0.79 -18.81
C ARG A 208 -8.40 -1.26 -18.84
N LEU A 209 -9.19 -0.99 -17.80
CA LEU A 209 -10.57 -1.47 -17.73
C LEU A 209 -11.53 -0.34 -18.09
N PHE A 210 -12.57 -0.69 -18.84
CA PHE A 210 -13.66 0.23 -19.17
C PHE A 210 -15.02 -0.46 -18.97
N PRO A 211 -15.96 0.14 -18.21
CA PRO A 211 -17.29 -0.44 -18.04
C PRO A 211 -18.22 -0.10 -19.21
N GLY A 212 -18.89 -1.10 -19.77
CA GLY A 212 -19.87 -0.89 -20.85
C GLY A 212 -19.25 -0.81 -22.25
N ASP A 213 -19.90 -0.07 -23.14
CA ASP A 213 -19.47 0.07 -24.54
C ASP A 213 -18.43 1.19 -24.74
N ALA A 214 -17.16 0.78 -24.84
CA ALA A 214 -16.04 1.70 -25.03
C ALA A 214 -15.99 2.40 -26.42
N SER A 215 -16.88 2.04 -27.35
CA SER A 215 -17.02 2.74 -28.64
C SER A 215 -17.75 4.08 -28.53
N HIS A 216 -18.47 4.29 -27.42
CA HIS A 216 -19.13 5.56 -27.10
C HIS A 216 -18.08 6.59 -26.64
N GLY A 217 -18.50 7.83 -26.42
CA GLY A 217 -17.58 8.95 -26.18
C GLY A 217 -18.32 10.25 -25.90
N GLN A 218 -17.61 11.25 -25.40
CA GLN A 218 -18.19 12.56 -25.10
C GLN A 218 -17.34 13.69 -25.69
N THR A 219 -18.00 14.77 -26.07
CA THR A 219 -17.34 15.96 -26.58
C THR A 219 -16.68 16.77 -25.46
N PHE A 220 -15.55 17.41 -25.78
CA PHE A 220 -14.81 18.34 -24.91
C PHE A 220 -14.69 19.71 -25.59
N VAL A 221 -14.18 20.72 -24.88
CA VAL A 221 -13.85 22.01 -25.47
C VAL A 221 -12.70 22.68 -24.72
N HIS A 222 -11.78 23.31 -25.44
CA HIS A 222 -10.68 24.04 -24.82
C HIS A 222 -11.16 25.38 -24.23
N LEU A 223 -10.59 25.79 -23.10
CA LEU A 223 -10.96 27.03 -22.40
C LEU A 223 -10.85 28.28 -23.28
N ASP A 224 -9.83 28.37 -24.13
CA ASP A 224 -9.65 29.53 -25.02
C ASP A 224 -10.75 29.58 -26.09
N ASP A 225 -11.18 28.42 -26.59
CA ASP A 225 -12.27 28.35 -27.56
C ASP A 225 -13.61 28.73 -26.89
N VAL A 226 -13.82 28.35 -25.63
CA VAL A 226 -14.96 28.82 -24.82
C VAL A 226 -14.91 30.35 -24.69
N ALA A 227 -13.77 30.94 -24.32
CA ALA A 227 -13.65 32.39 -24.20
C ALA A 227 -13.98 33.11 -25.52
N GLN A 228 -13.52 32.57 -26.65
CA GLN A 228 -13.85 33.07 -27.98
C GLN A 228 -15.35 32.95 -28.32
N ALA A 229 -16.01 31.86 -27.90
CA ALA A 229 -17.45 31.68 -28.08
C ALA A 229 -18.25 32.75 -27.33
N PHE A 230 -17.89 33.03 -26.07
CA PHE A 230 -18.50 34.10 -25.28
C PHE A 230 -18.22 35.48 -25.90
N ARG A 231 -17.00 35.73 -26.40
CA ARG A 231 -16.70 36.96 -27.14
C ARG A 231 -17.62 37.14 -28.34
N ALA A 232 -17.72 36.12 -29.19
CA ALA A 232 -18.57 36.15 -30.38
C ALA A 232 -20.06 36.37 -30.03
N ALA A 233 -20.54 35.75 -28.94
CA ALA A 233 -21.90 35.92 -28.43
C ALA A 233 -22.19 37.35 -27.96
N VAL A 234 -21.24 38.00 -27.28
CA VAL A 234 -21.37 39.40 -26.81
C VAL A 234 -21.30 40.39 -27.98
N GLU A 235 -20.41 40.15 -28.94
CA GLU A 235 -20.26 40.99 -30.13
C GLU A 235 -21.50 40.96 -31.03
N ARG A 236 -22.10 39.77 -31.20
CA ARG A 236 -23.28 39.56 -32.05
C ARG A 236 -24.61 39.67 -31.32
N ARG A 237 -24.63 40.10 -30.06
CA ARG A 237 -25.84 40.14 -29.21
C ARG A 237 -27.08 40.77 -29.86
N ALA A 238 -26.90 41.80 -30.69
CA ALA A 238 -27.99 42.48 -31.39
C ALA A 238 -28.56 41.72 -32.60
N GLN A 239 -27.88 40.65 -33.04
CA GLN A 239 -28.25 39.81 -34.19
C GLN A 239 -28.85 38.47 -33.74
N LEU A 240 -28.76 38.15 -32.45
CA LEU A 240 -29.29 36.91 -31.89
C LEU A 240 -30.80 37.03 -31.64
N PRO A 241 -31.56 35.92 -31.70
CA PRO A 241 -32.95 35.90 -31.25
C PRO A 241 -33.08 36.34 -29.79
N ASP A 242 -34.25 36.86 -29.42
CA ASP A 242 -34.57 37.26 -28.03
C ASP A 242 -34.32 36.13 -27.02
N GLU A 243 -34.46 34.88 -27.45
CA GLU A 243 -34.14 33.72 -26.64
C GLU A 243 -33.63 32.57 -27.51
N THR A 244 -32.45 32.05 -27.19
CA THR A 244 -31.90 30.88 -27.89
C THR A 244 -30.92 30.10 -27.02
N ALA A 245 -30.72 28.83 -27.37
CA ALA A 245 -29.66 27.98 -26.84
C ALA A 245 -28.68 27.63 -27.97
N ILE A 246 -27.40 27.47 -27.62
CA ILE A 246 -26.32 27.08 -28.53
C ILE A 246 -25.39 26.08 -27.83
N LEU A 247 -25.06 24.98 -28.51
CA LEU A 247 -24.06 24.01 -28.06
C LEU A 247 -22.65 24.49 -28.37
N ILE A 248 -21.74 24.39 -27.39
CA ILE A 248 -20.34 24.78 -27.53
C ILE A 248 -19.47 23.57 -27.17
N GLY A 249 -18.75 23.06 -28.17
CA GLY A 249 -17.96 21.83 -28.07
C GLY A 249 -16.95 21.70 -29.20
N GLU A 250 -16.28 20.56 -29.26
CA GLU A 250 -15.47 20.12 -30.39
C GLU A 250 -16.30 19.34 -31.43
N PRO A 251 -15.97 19.43 -32.73
CA PRO A 251 -16.70 18.74 -33.78
C PRO A 251 -16.39 17.24 -33.85
N VAL A 252 -15.36 16.76 -33.14
CA VAL A 252 -14.93 15.37 -33.17
C VAL A 252 -15.04 14.79 -31.77
N THR A 253 -15.81 13.71 -31.65
CA THR A 253 -15.94 12.93 -30.41
C THR A 253 -15.07 11.69 -30.50
N GLU A 254 -13.96 11.66 -29.75
CA GLU A 254 -13.16 10.44 -29.62
C GLU A 254 -13.94 9.41 -28.81
N SER A 255 -13.89 8.13 -29.22
CA SER A 255 -14.41 7.06 -28.38
C SER A 255 -13.57 6.93 -27.11
N TYR A 256 -14.18 6.44 -26.03
CA TYR A 256 -13.48 6.20 -24.77
C TYR A 256 -12.33 5.22 -24.94
N GLU A 257 -12.49 4.20 -25.78
CA GLU A 257 -11.41 3.30 -26.17
C GLU A 257 -10.26 4.03 -26.86
N ALA A 258 -10.56 4.85 -27.87
CA ALA A 258 -9.53 5.58 -28.63
C ALA A 258 -8.79 6.58 -27.71
N LEU A 259 -9.52 7.29 -26.85
CA LEU A 259 -8.98 8.23 -25.89
C LEU A 259 -8.07 7.53 -24.87
N GLN A 260 -8.54 6.46 -24.23
CA GLN A 260 -7.77 5.69 -23.25
C GLN A 260 -6.52 5.07 -23.87
N ASN A 261 -6.64 4.53 -25.09
CA ASN A 261 -5.51 3.95 -25.81
C ASN A 261 -4.47 5.01 -26.20
N LEU A 262 -4.93 6.20 -26.60
CA LEU A 262 -4.06 7.33 -26.93
C LEU A 262 -3.31 7.83 -25.69
N ILE A 263 -4.00 8.04 -24.56
CA ILE A 263 -3.37 8.43 -23.29
C ILE A 263 -2.32 7.39 -22.89
N GLY A 264 -2.68 6.11 -22.87
CA GLY A 264 -1.75 5.04 -22.49
C GLY A 264 -0.51 4.97 -23.38
N ARG A 265 -0.66 5.17 -24.69
CA ARG A 265 0.46 5.25 -25.63
C ARG A 265 1.33 6.47 -25.38
N LEU A 266 0.74 7.65 -25.20
CA LEU A 266 1.47 8.89 -24.95
C LEU A 266 2.25 8.81 -23.63
N VAL A 267 1.65 8.23 -22.59
CA VAL A 267 2.24 8.12 -21.25
C VAL A 267 3.34 7.06 -21.18
N HIS A 268 3.15 5.89 -21.78
CA HIS A 268 4.05 4.74 -21.60
C HIS A 268 4.94 4.42 -22.80
N GLY A 269 4.67 5.01 -23.97
CA GLY A 269 5.40 4.70 -25.20
C GLY A 269 5.15 3.29 -25.75
N GLU A 270 4.12 2.59 -25.28
CA GLU A 270 3.75 1.23 -25.72
C GLU A 270 2.30 1.17 -26.19
N PRO A 271 1.91 0.15 -27.01
CA PRO A 271 0.51 -0.08 -27.32
C PRO A 271 -0.32 -0.26 -26.04
N TRP A 272 -1.43 0.45 -25.99
CA TRP A 272 -2.39 0.37 -24.90
C TRP A 272 -3.69 -0.23 -25.43
N ASP A 273 -4.26 -1.15 -24.66
CA ASP A 273 -5.42 -1.94 -25.03
C ASP A 273 -6.46 -1.86 -23.92
N THR A 274 -7.63 -1.33 -24.27
CA THR A 274 -8.74 -1.10 -23.36
C THR A 274 -9.64 -2.33 -23.32
N ARG A 275 -9.81 -2.88 -22.12
CA ARG A 275 -10.54 -4.12 -21.87
C ARG A 275 -11.88 -3.79 -21.26
N ARG A 276 -12.94 -4.19 -21.96
CA ARG A 276 -14.31 -4.01 -21.48
C ARG A 276 -14.61 -4.96 -20.34
N ILE A 277 -15.32 -4.46 -19.33
CA ILE A 277 -15.89 -5.27 -18.25
C ILE A 277 -17.40 -5.02 -18.14
N PRO A 278 -18.19 -6.03 -17.76
CA PRO A 278 -19.63 -5.84 -17.57
C PRO A 278 -19.92 -4.77 -16.51
N LYS A 279 -20.85 -3.86 -16.80
CA LYS A 279 -21.25 -2.78 -15.87
C LYS A 279 -21.58 -3.29 -14.45
N PRO A 280 -22.32 -4.39 -14.23
CA PRO A 280 -22.60 -4.87 -12.88
C PRO A 280 -21.35 -5.24 -12.09
N VAL A 281 -20.36 -5.86 -12.75
CA VAL A 281 -19.08 -6.22 -12.11
C VAL A 281 -18.30 -4.96 -11.73
N ALA A 282 -18.26 -3.98 -12.63
CA ALA A 282 -17.62 -2.70 -12.36
C ALA A 282 -18.33 -1.91 -11.25
N ALA A 283 -19.67 -1.89 -11.24
CA ALA A 283 -20.46 -1.18 -10.25
C ALA A 283 -20.29 -1.81 -8.86
N THR A 284 -20.29 -3.15 -8.76
CA THR A 284 -19.97 -3.86 -7.52
C THR A 284 -18.54 -3.56 -7.06
N GLY A 285 -17.57 -3.53 -7.99
CA GLY A 285 -16.19 -3.17 -7.67
C GLY A 285 -16.06 -1.74 -7.14
N ALA A 286 -16.71 -0.77 -7.79
CA ALA A 286 -16.74 0.62 -7.36
C ALA A 286 -17.43 0.79 -6.00
N TRP A 287 -18.56 0.11 -5.79
CA TRP A 287 -19.26 0.10 -4.50
C TRP A 287 -18.42 -0.52 -3.38
N LEU A 288 -17.74 -1.64 -3.65
CA LEU A 288 -16.83 -2.25 -2.68
C LEU A 288 -15.66 -1.33 -2.34
N GLN A 289 -15.11 -0.62 -3.32
CA GLN A 289 -14.02 0.33 -3.09
C GLN A 289 -14.47 1.54 -2.26
N ASP A 290 -15.65 2.09 -2.57
CA ASP A 290 -16.29 3.19 -1.83
C ASP A 290 -16.60 2.78 -0.39
N LYS A 291 -17.07 1.54 -0.17
CA LYS A 291 -17.31 0.99 1.18
C LYS A 291 -16.04 0.57 1.92
N ALA A 292 -15.01 0.18 1.19
CA ALA A 292 -13.74 -0.20 1.79
C ALA A 292 -13.08 1.00 2.48
N GLU A 293 -13.34 2.24 2.02
CA GLU A 293 -12.89 3.47 2.69
C GLU A 293 -13.43 3.57 4.13
N GLU A 294 -14.67 3.13 4.39
CA GLU A 294 -15.22 3.12 5.76
C GLU A 294 -14.49 2.11 6.69
N VAL A 295 -13.76 1.15 6.12
CA VAL A 295 -13.16 0.00 6.84
C VAL A 295 -11.63 0.08 6.87
N ILE A 296 -11.00 0.56 5.80
CA ILE A 296 -9.56 0.75 5.71
C ILE A 296 -9.23 1.99 6.53
N PRO A 297 -8.42 1.87 7.60
CA PRO A 297 -8.06 3.05 8.38
C PRO A 297 -7.34 4.07 7.50
N ASP A 298 -7.68 5.37 7.62
CA ASP A 298 -6.98 6.48 6.95
C ASP A 298 -5.45 6.43 7.13
N ALA A 299 -4.96 5.76 8.17
CA ALA A 299 -3.55 5.49 8.39
C ALA A 299 -2.88 4.63 7.27
N ILE A 300 -3.66 3.97 6.42
CA ILE A 300 -3.21 3.07 5.34
C ILE A 300 -3.34 3.73 3.97
N ASP A 301 -4.45 4.42 3.68
CA ASP A 301 -4.78 5.01 2.36
C ASP A 301 -4.97 6.54 2.36
N ARG A 302 -4.86 7.17 3.54
CA ARG A 302 -5.05 8.62 3.78
C ARG A 302 -6.45 9.15 3.46
N GLY A 303 -7.49 8.31 3.53
CA GLY A 303 -8.86 8.75 3.26
C GLY A 303 -9.03 9.23 1.82
N ALA A 304 -8.34 8.59 0.88
CA ALA A 304 -8.44 8.90 -0.53
C ALA A 304 -9.75 8.30 -1.09
N GLU A 305 -10.80 9.13 -1.15
CA GLU A 305 -12.08 8.73 -1.73
C GLU A 305 -11.91 8.22 -3.17
N ALA A 306 -12.57 7.11 -3.48
CA ALA A 306 -12.62 6.61 -4.84
C ALA A 306 -13.35 7.62 -5.75
N PHE A 307 -12.66 8.15 -6.76
CA PHE A 307 -13.28 9.05 -7.73
C PHE A 307 -14.38 8.37 -8.56
N ILE A 308 -14.20 7.10 -8.93
CA ILE A 308 -15.21 6.34 -9.67
C ILE A 308 -16.29 5.88 -8.70
N LYS A 309 -17.46 6.52 -8.77
CA LYS A 309 -18.64 6.13 -8.00
C LYS A 309 -19.54 5.19 -8.82
N PRO A 310 -20.40 4.38 -8.18
CA PRO A 310 -21.31 3.46 -8.89
C PRO A 310 -22.17 4.12 -9.97
N PHE A 311 -22.71 5.31 -9.73
CA PHE A 311 -23.54 6.02 -10.73
C PHE A 311 -22.73 6.38 -11.99
N MET A 312 -21.43 6.68 -11.86
CA MET A 312 -20.56 6.97 -13.00
C MET A 312 -20.36 5.73 -13.88
N VAL A 313 -20.38 4.52 -13.29
CA VAL A 313 -20.30 3.26 -14.04
C VAL A 313 -21.57 3.03 -14.85
N GLU A 314 -22.73 3.38 -14.31
CA GLU A 314 -24.01 3.27 -15.01
C GLU A 314 -24.07 4.19 -16.23
N LEU A 315 -23.50 5.39 -16.12
CA LEU A 315 -23.44 6.40 -17.19
C LEU A 315 -22.21 6.27 -18.11
N ALA A 316 -21.33 5.30 -17.86
CA ALA A 316 -19.99 5.30 -18.43
C ALA A 316 -19.93 5.21 -19.97
N ASP A 317 -20.92 4.56 -20.59
CA ASP A 317 -21.03 4.43 -22.04
C ASP A 317 -22.11 5.33 -22.64
N ASP A 318 -22.54 6.39 -21.93
CA ASP A 318 -23.35 7.44 -22.53
C ASP A 318 -22.55 8.17 -23.62
N HIS A 319 -23.19 8.44 -24.76
CA HIS A 319 -22.56 9.11 -25.89
C HIS A 319 -23.12 10.52 -26.13
N TYR A 320 -22.20 11.47 -26.24
CA TYR A 320 -22.46 12.90 -26.42
C TYR A 320 -21.60 13.46 -27.57
N GLU A 321 -22.02 13.15 -28.80
CA GLU A 321 -21.53 13.79 -30.02
C GLU A 321 -22.40 15.02 -30.33
N LEU A 322 -21.81 16.14 -30.73
CA LEU A 322 -22.52 17.42 -30.89
C LEU A 322 -22.59 17.88 -32.36
N ASP A 323 -23.74 18.43 -32.75
CA ASP A 323 -23.91 19.23 -33.96
C ASP A 323 -23.69 20.71 -33.64
N LEU A 324 -22.62 21.29 -34.18
CA LEU A 324 -22.22 22.67 -33.91
C LEU A 324 -22.71 23.67 -34.97
N ALA A 325 -23.59 23.26 -35.89
CA ALA A 325 -24.06 24.11 -36.98
C ALA A 325 -24.67 25.44 -36.50
N ARG A 326 -25.34 25.45 -35.34
CA ARG A 326 -25.91 26.68 -34.78
C ARG A 326 -24.84 27.65 -34.27
N ALA A 327 -23.78 27.15 -33.64
CA ALA A 327 -22.66 27.97 -33.19
C ALA A 327 -21.95 28.62 -34.39
N GLU A 328 -21.75 27.85 -35.47
CA GLU A 328 -21.18 28.39 -36.72
C GLU A 328 -22.09 29.44 -37.37
N THR A 329 -23.38 29.14 -37.54
CA THR A 329 -24.30 30.04 -38.25
C THR A 329 -24.62 31.31 -37.47
N MET A 330 -24.87 31.21 -36.17
CA MET A 330 -25.27 32.35 -35.34
C MET A 330 -24.07 33.14 -34.80
N LEU A 331 -23.01 32.46 -34.36
CA LEU A 331 -21.84 33.11 -33.75
C LEU A 331 -20.67 33.28 -34.71
N GLY A 332 -20.63 32.55 -35.84
CA GLY A 332 -19.43 32.49 -36.70
C GLY A 332 -18.24 31.89 -35.95
N TRP A 333 -18.51 30.99 -35.01
CA TRP A 333 -17.52 30.42 -34.12
C TRP A 333 -17.21 28.98 -34.52
N HIS A 334 -15.91 28.65 -34.50
CA HIS A 334 -15.36 27.31 -34.64
C HIS A 334 -14.25 27.12 -33.61
N PRO A 335 -14.12 25.96 -32.97
CA PRO A 335 -13.03 25.70 -32.04
C PRO A 335 -11.69 25.65 -32.79
N GLY A 336 -10.67 26.32 -32.25
CA GLY A 336 -9.30 26.27 -32.76
C GLY A 336 -8.52 25.06 -32.25
N HIS A 337 -8.96 24.47 -31.14
CA HIS A 337 -8.30 23.36 -30.46
C HIS A 337 -9.05 22.04 -30.65
N SER A 338 -8.38 20.95 -30.26
CA SER A 338 -9.00 19.62 -30.17
C SER A 338 -8.29 18.82 -29.10
N LEU A 339 -9.02 18.04 -28.29
CA LEU A 339 -8.43 17.31 -27.17
C LEU A 339 -7.30 16.38 -27.65
N ARG A 340 -7.49 15.70 -28.79
CA ARG A 340 -6.46 14.85 -29.41
C ARG A 340 -5.13 15.60 -29.64
N ARG A 341 -5.16 16.88 -30.00
CA ARG A 341 -3.96 17.70 -30.23
C ARG A 341 -3.36 18.29 -28.96
N SER A 342 -4.17 18.56 -27.94
CA SER A 342 -3.68 19.04 -26.62
C SER A 342 -3.14 17.92 -25.73
N LEU A 343 -3.57 16.67 -25.92
CA LEU A 343 -3.11 15.54 -25.11
C LEU A 343 -1.58 15.38 -25.05
N PRO A 344 -0.81 15.49 -26.15
CA PRO A 344 0.66 15.47 -26.06
C PRO A 344 1.25 16.56 -25.15
N VAL A 345 0.64 17.75 -25.11
CA VAL A 345 1.07 18.85 -24.23
C VAL A 345 0.76 18.50 -22.78
N ILE A 346 -0.49 18.09 -22.50
CA ILE A 346 -0.94 17.67 -21.17
C ILE A 346 -0.04 16.56 -20.59
N ILE A 347 0.27 15.55 -21.40
CA ILE A 347 1.12 14.43 -20.99
C ILE A 347 2.60 14.84 -20.89
N GLY A 348 3.03 15.82 -21.69
CA GLY A 348 4.36 16.43 -21.57
C GLY A 348 4.56 17.06 -20.21
N GLU A 349 3.63 17.91 -19.77
CA GLU A 349 3.69 18.57 -18.45
C GLU A 349 3.67 17.56 -17.29
N LEU A 350 2.83 16.53 -17.39
CA LEU A 350 2.79 15.44 -16.40
C LEU A 350 4.15 14.74 -16.27
N ARG A 351 4.89 14.59 -17.38
CA ARG A 351 6.21 13.94 -17.37
C ARG A 351 7.31 14.84 -16.85
N GLU A 352 7.23 16.15 -17.11
CA GLU A 352 8.21 17.13 -16.67
C GLU A 352 8.14 17.37 -15.16
N ASP A 353 6.95 17.64 -14.62
CA ASP A 353 6.71 17.80 -13.18
C ASP A 353 5.39 17.14 -12.76
N PRO A 354 5.41 15.82 -12.46
CA PRO A 354 4.21 15.12 -12.05
C PRO A 354 3.63 15.69 -10.75
N ALA A 355 4.46 16.16 -9.81
CA ALA A 355 3.98 16.66 -8.53
C ALA A 355 3.19 17.97 -8.69
N GLN A 356 3.68 18.88 -9.53
CA GLN A 356 2.96 20.10 -9.88
C GLN A 356 1.68 19.80 -10.66
N TRP A 357 1.72 18.85 -11.60
CA TRP A 357 0.56 18.45 -12.40
C TRP A 357 -0.57 17.90 -11.51
N TYR A 358 -0.26 17.02 -10.55
CA TYR A 358 -1.24 16.47 -9.59
C TYR A 358 -1.85 17.58 -8.73
N LYS A 359 -1.03 18.46 -8.16
CA LYS A 359 -1.50 19.61 -7.36
C LYS A 359 -2.45 20.50 -8.17
N ARG A 360 -2.10 20.79 -9.42
CA ARG A 360 -2.90 21.64 -10.32
C ARG A 360 -4.24 21.01 -10.67
N ASN A 361 -4.24 19.69 -10.90
CA ASN A 361 -5.45 18.92 -11.18
C ASN A 361 -6.24 18.52 -9.92
N LYS A 362 -5.81 18.98 -8.72
CA LYS A 362 -6.44 18.67 -7.43
C LYS A 362 -6.53 17.17 -7.15
N ILE A 363 -5.53 16.41 -7.59
CA ILE A 363 -5.40 14.99 -7.30
C ILE A 363 -4.46 14.83 -6.10
N PRO A 364 -4.81 13.99 -5.10
CA PRO A 364 -3.90 13.65 -4.00
C PRO A 364 -2.58 13.10 -4.53
N LEU A 365 -1.46 13.58 -3.99
CA LEU A 365 -0.14 13.08 -4.39
C LEU A 365 0.06 11.65 -3.85
N PRO A 366 0.47 10.69 -4.69
CA PRO A 366 0.84 9.38 -4.21
C PRO A 366 2.13 9.48 -3.38
N LEU A 367 2.25 8.64 -2.35
CA LEU A 367 3.35 8.64 -1.38
C LEU A 367 4.74 8.65 -2.01
N TRP A 368 4.93 7.86 -3.07
CA TRP A 368 6.20 7.76 -3.79
C TRP A 368 6.57 9.08 -4.50
N LEU A 369 5.58 9.86 -4.94
CA LEU A 369 5.80 11.12 -5.65
C LEU A 369 6.10 12.25 -4.65
N GLU A 370 5.42 12.27 -3.50
CA GLU A 370 5.81 13.13 -2.36
C GLU A 370 7.28 12.90 -1.97
N GLU A 371 7.70 11.63 -1.92
CA GLU A 371 9.07 11.26 -1.58
C GLU A 371 10.07 11.75 -2.62
N SER A 372 9.78 11.57 -3.91
CA SER A 372 10.67 12.06 -4.97
C SER A 372 10.83 13.58 -4.95
N ALA A 373 9.75 14.32 -4.63
CA ALA A 373 9.76 15.77 -4.54
C ALA A 373 10.61 16.28 -3.36
N ASP A 374 10.58 15.59 -2.22
CA ASP A 374 11.34 15.96 -1.02
C ASP A 374 12.83 15.56 -1.08
N THR A 375 13.18 14.56 -1.89
CA THR A 375 14.52 13.94 -1.88
C THR A 375 15.38 14.25 -3.10
N GLY A 376 14.83 14.88 -4.15
CA GLY A 376 15.55 15.17 -5.40
C GLY A 376 15.90 13.91 -6.22
N THR A 377 15.29 12.77 -5.91
CA THR A 377 15.47 11.48 -6.59
C THR A 377 14.67 11.48 -7.91
N PRO A 378 15.09 10.76 -8.98
CA PRO A 378 14.45 10.88 -10.29
C PRO A 378 13.04 10.26 -10.29
N GLY A 379 11.99 11.07 -10.08
CA GLY A 379 10.62 10.57 -9.91
C GLY A 379 10.15 9.67 -11.07
N PRO A 380 10.08 10.16 -12.33
CA PRO A 380 9.64 9.36 -13.48
C PRO A 380 10.63 8.26 -13.90
N ALA A 381 11.94 8.53 -13.82
CA ALA A 381 12.96 7.58 -14.28
C ALA A 381 13.10 6.37 -13.34
N ALA A 382 12.96 6.56 -12.02
CA ALA A 382 12.94 5.47 -11.04
C ALA A 382 11.74 4.53 -11.26
N ILE A 383 10.57 5.06 -11.61
CA ILE A 383 9.39 4.24 -11.96
C ILE A 383 9.62 3.48 -13.25
N ALA A 384 10.16 4.14 -14.28
CA ALA A 384 10.47 3.49 -15.55
C ALA A 384 11.48 2.34 -15.35
N GLU A 385 12.52 2.57 -14.54
CA GLU A 385 13.52 1.57 -14.17
C GLU A 385 12.88 0.41 -13.38
N PHE A 386 12.05 0.70 -12.38
CA PHE A 386 11.33 -0.31 -11.63
C PHE A 386 10.48 -1.19 -12.55
N HIS A 387 9.73 -0.61 -13.47
CA HIS A 387 8.91 -1.36 -14.41
C HIS A 387 9.73 -2.17 -15.43
N ALA A 388 10.90 -1.67 -15.83
CA ALA A 388 11.81 -2.41 -16.69
C ALA A 388 12.38 -3.64 -15.97
N LEU A 389 12.82 -3.47 -14.72
CA LEU A 389 13.32 -4.55 -13.86
C LEU A 389 12.23 -5.60 -13.59
N ASP A 390 11.05 -5.15 -13.13
CA ASP A 390 9.89 -6.01 -12.86
C ASP A 390 9.48 -6.82 -14.10
N ARG A 391 9.47 -6.19 -15.29
CA ARG A 391 9.17 -6.89 -16.55
C ARG A 391 10.22 -7.95 -16.87
N ALA A 392 11.51 -7.61 -16.77
CA ALA A 392 12.60 -8.52 -17.10
C ALA A 392 12.62 -9.74 -16.16
N GLU A 393 12.41 -9.54 -14.86
CA GLU A 393 12.34 -10.62 -13.88
C GLU A 393 11.10 -11.48 -14.06
N HIS A 394 9.93 -10.87 -14.29
CA HIS A 394 8.70 -11.61 -14.56
C HIS A 394 8.89 -12.55 -15.76
N GLN A 395 9.48 -12.04 -16.85
CA GLN A 395 9.79 -12.85 -18.03
C GLN A 395 10.74 -14.02 -17.73
N ARG A 396 11.77 -13.79 -16.90
CA ARG A 396 12.73 -14.83 -16.50
C ARG A 396 12.11 -15.90 -15.60
N THR A 397 11.01 -15.59 -14.91
CA THR A 397 10.39 -16.44 -13.88
C THR A 397 9.01 -16.98 -14.27
N LEU A 398 8.54 -16.74 -15.50
CA LEU A 398 7.28 -17.30 -16.03
C LEU A 398 7.16 -18.83 -15.85
N TRP A 399 8.29 -19.55 -15.97
CA TRP A 399 8.34 -21.00 -15.78
C TRP A 399 7.89 -21.43 -14.37
N CYS A 400 8.07 -20.60 -13.35
CA CYS A 400 7.62 -20.89 -11.99
C CYS A 400 6.09 -20.99 -11.92
N HIS A 401 5.37 -20.15 -12.67
CA HIS A 401 3.91 -20.21 -12.72
C HIS A 401 3.42 -21.47 -13.43
N PHE A 402 4.08 -21.88 -14.52
CA PHE A 402 3.80 -23.17 -15.16
C PHE A 402 4.12 -24.36 -14.25
N ALA A 403 5.19 -24.28 -13.45
CA ALA A 403 5.50 -25.29 -12.44
C ALA A 403 4.37 -25.40 -11.40
N ASN A 404 3.81 -24.28 -10.94
CA ASN A 404 2.65 -24.28 -10.04
C ASN A 404 1.37 -24.84 -10.69
N VAL A 405 1.16 -24.61 -11.99
CA VAL A 405 0.07 -25.29 -12.73
C VAL A 405 0.29 -26.80 -12.71
N ALA A 406 1.50 -27.27 -13.00
CA ALA A 406 1.83 -28.69 -12.98
C ALA A 406 1.65 -29.32 -11.59
N LEU A 407 2.09 -28.62 -10.53
CA LEU A 407 1.84 -29.03 -9.13
C LEU A 407 0.34 -29.08 -8.81
N GLY A 408 -0.47 -28.17 -9.36
CA GLY A 408 -1.91 -28.14 -9.16
C GLY A 408 -2.60 -29.32 -9.82
N CYS A 409 -2.22 -29.64 -11.06
CA CYS A 409 -2.66 -30.86 -11.74
C CYS A 409 -2.24 -32.13 -10.98
N TRP A 410 -1.01 -32.16 -10.46
CA TRP A 410 -0.53 -33.26 -9.62
C TRP A 410 -1.39 -33.43 -8.36
N LEU A 411 -1.69 -32.36 -7.62
CA LEU A 411 -2.54 -32.42 -6.41
C LEU A 411 -3.96 -32.89 -6.69
N ILE A 412 -4.53 -32.58 -7.87
CA ILE A 412 -5.85 -33.10 -8.25
C ILE A 412 -5.79 -34.63 -8.39
N SER A 413 -4.70 -35.16 -8.92
CA SER A 413 -4.52 -36.61 -9.13
C SER A 413 -3.98 -37.36 -7.90
N SER A 414 -3.28 -36.67 -6.99
CA SER A 414 -2.52 -37.33 -5.92
C SER A 414 -3.38 -38.17 -4.96
N PRO A 415 -4.63 -37.80 -4.59
CA PRO A 415 -5.44 -38.65 -3.71
C PRO A 415 -5.75 -40.03 -4.30
N PHE A 416 -5.85 -40.13 -5.63
CA PHE A 416 -6.10 -41.39 -6.32
C PHE A 416 -4.83 -42.25 -6.45
N VAL A 417 -3.66 -41.59 -6.54
CA VAL A 417 -2.36 -42.27 -6.64
C VAL A 417 -1.87 -42.75 -5.26
N LEU A 418 -2.16 -41.98 -4.21
CA LEU A 418 -1.70 -42.22 -2.84
C LEU A 418 -2.69 -43.05 -2.01
N GLY A 419 -3.78 -43.54 -2.61
CA GLY A 419 -4.77 -44.39 -1.94
C GLY A 419 -5.80 -43.65 -1.05
N LEU A 420 -5.69 -42.33 -0.86
CA LEU A 420 -6.62 -41.55 -0.03
C LEU A 420 -8.07 -41.63 -0.52
N ALA A 421 -8.28 -41.68 -1.84
CA ALA A 421 -9.61 -41.73 -2.43
C ALA A 421 -10.29 -43.10 -2.28
N GLU A 422 -9.55 -44.16 -1.93
CA GLU A 422 -10.10 -45.50 -1.71
C GLU A 422 -10.98 -45.53 -0.45
N ASN A 423 -10.62 -44.76 0.57
CA ASN A 423 -11.34 -44.63 1.84
C ASN A 423 -12.35 -43.47 1.86
N TRP A 424 -12.84 -43.05 0.69
CA TRP A 424 -13.74 -41.92 0.57
C TRP A 424 -15.07 -42.14 1.28
N ARG A 425 -15.42 -41.24 2.19
CA ARG A 425 -16.60 -41.27 3.09
C ARG A 425 -16.66 -42.51 3.99
N LEU A 426 -15.52 -43.15 4.23
CA LEU A 426 -15.41 -44.20 5.22
C LEU A 426 -14.91 -43.62 6.54
N ALA A 427 -15.53 -44.06 7.64
CA ALA A 427 -15.09 -43.70 8.98
C ALA A 427 -13.99 -44.68 9.41
N GLU A 428 -12.84 -44.16 9.80
CA GLU A 428 -11.69 -44.95 10.26
C GLU A 428 -11.37 -44.64 11.72
N GLU A 429 -10.86 -45.65 12.44
CA GLU A 429 -10.33 -45.45 13.77
C GLU A 429 -8.92 -44.85 13.71
N PRO A 430 -8.57 -43.90 14.60
CA PRO A 430 -7.25 -43.30 14.60
C PRO A 430 -6.15 -44.32 14.91
N ILE A 431 -5.17 -44.45 14.01
CA ILE A 431 -3.99 -45.32 14.17
C ILE A 431 -2.85 -44.67 14.99
N THR A 432 -3.11 -43.51 15.60
CA THR A 432 -2.07 -42.74 16.29
C THR A 432 -1.75 -43.32 17.67
N PRO A 433 -0.52 -43.14 18.20
CA PRO A 433 -0.15 -43.65 19.53
C PRO A 433 -1.04 -43.14 20.68
N THR A 434 -1.69 -41.99 20.49
CA THR A 434 -2.58 -41.35 21.49
C THR A 434 -4.07 -41.63 21.24
N GLY A 435 -4.41 -42.36 20.17
CA GLY A 435 -5.80 -42.59 19.75
C GLY A 435 -6.51 -41.33 19.24
N ARG A 436 -5.77 -40.25 18.96
CA ARG A 436 -6.28 -38.98 18.45
C ARG A 436 -6.35 -39.00 16.93
N GLY A 437 -7.43 -38.48 16.35
CA GLY A 437 -7.58 -38.33 14.90
C GLY A 437 -9.00 -37.94 14.51
N LEU A 438 -9.25 -37.84 13.21
CA LEU A 438 -10.57 -37.58 12.65
C LEU A 438 -11.10 -38.82 11.94
N ALA A 439 -12.37 -39.14 12.17
CA ALA A 439 -13.03 -40.31 11.57
C ALA A 439 -12.98 -40.32 10.04
N TYR A 440 -13.04 -39.15 9.39
CA TYR A 440 -13.06 -39.02 7.92
C TYR A 440 -11.77 -38.35 7.38
N SER A 441 -10.62 -38.62 7.99
CA SER A 441 -9.35 -37.99 7.65
C SER A 441 -9.03 -38.03 6.14
N ASP A 442 -9.05 -39.23 5.54
CA ASP A 442 -8.75 -39.44 4.11
C ASP A 442 -9.73 -38.71 3.18
N THR A 443 -10.99 -38.59 3.59
CA THR A 443 -12.01 -37.84 2.84
C THR A 443 -11.70 -36.35 2.83
N TRP A 444 -11.37 -35.78 3.99
CA TRP A 444 -11.03 -34.36 4.10
C TRP A 444 -9.72 -34.03 3.39
N MET A 445 -8.72 -34.91 3.48
CA MET A 445 -7.47 -34.79 2.73
C MET A 445 -7.73 -34.83 1.22
N THR A 446 -8.56 -35.75 0.75
CA THR A 446 -8.94 -35.84 -0.67
C THR A 446 -9.63 -34.56 -1.16
N ILE A 447 -10.60 -34.03 -0.41
CA ILE A 447 -11.28 -32.76 -0.75
C ILE A 447 -10.27 -31.62 -0.79
N SER A 448 -9.44 -31.51 0.26
CA SER A 448 -8.43 -30.46 0.39
C SER A 448 -7.49 -30.44 -0.80
N ASN A 449 -6.96 -31.60 -1.20
CA ASN A 449 -5.96 -31.68 -2.26
C ASN A 449 -6.56 -31.40 -3.64
N VAL A 450 -7.75 -31.94 -3.93
CA VAL A 450 -8.44 -31.65 -5.20
C VAL A 450 -8.83 -30.18 -5.30
N ALA A 451 -9.42 -29.61 -4.25
CA ALA A 451 -9.84 -28.20 -4.24
C ALA A 451 -8.64 -27.25 -4.34
N THR A 452 -7.59 -27.50 -3.54
CA THR A 452 -6.37 -26.71 -3.56
C THR A 452 -5.66 -26.81 -4.91
N GLY A 453 -5.59 -28.00 -5.50
CA GLY A 453 -5.01 -28.21 -6.83
C GLY A 453 -5.76 -27.44 -7.92
N ALA A 454 -7.10 -27.48 -7.92
CA ALA A 454 -7.92 -26.73 -8.87
C ALA A 454 -7.75 -25.20 -8.75
N LEU A 455 -7.79 -24.69 -7.52
CA LEU A 455 -7.56 -23.26 -7.26
C LEU A 455 -6.13 -22.86 -7.64
N MET A 456 -5.13 -23.70 -7.37
CA MET A 456 -3.75 -23.44 -7.72
C MET A 456 -3.55 -23.37 -9.23
N VAL A 457 -4.17 -24.25 -10.02
CA VAL A 457 -4.16 -24.16 -11.50
C VAL A 457 -4.73 -22.81 -11.96
N LEU A 458 -5.90 -22.43 -11.44
CA LEU A 458 -6.57 -21.17 -11.81
C LEU A 458 -5.68 -19.95 -11.52
N PHE A 459 -5.21 -19.81 -10.28
CA PHE A 459 -4.44 -18.64 -9.87
C PHE A 459 -3.01 -18.64 -10.41
N ALA A 460 -2.40 -19.79 -10.66
CA ALA A 460 -1.12 -19.86 -11.33
C ALA A 460 -1.21 -19.44 -12.81
N LEU A 461 -2.29 -19.81 -13.53
CA LEU A 461 -2.56 -19.31 -14.88
C LEU A 461 -2.79 -17.79 -14.90
N MET A 462 -3.53 -17.26 -13.92
CA MET A 462 -3.68 -15.81 -13.78
C MET A 462 -2.35 -15.10 -13.52
N SER A 463 -1.45 -15.74 -12.75
CA SER A 463 -0.12 -15.22 -12.43
C SER A 463 0.80 -15.07 -13.64
N LEU A 464 0.49 -15.70 -14.79
CA LEU A 464 1.20 -15.44 -16.05
C LEU A 464 1.10 -13.97 -16.47
N SER A 465 -0.01 -13.31 -16.13
CA SER A 465 -0.17 -11.88 -16.34
C SER A 465 0.51 -11.08 -15.24
N ARG A 466 1.43 -10.18 -15.63
CA ARG A 466 2.07 -9.22 -14.72
C ARG A 466 1.06 -8.33 -13.97
N SER A 467 -0.09 -8.05 -14.59
CA SER A 467 -1.15 -7.23 -13.98
C SER A 467 -1.90 -7.95 -12.85
N ALA A 468 -1.79 -9.27 -12.75
CA ALA A 468 -2.48 -10.10 -11.77
C ALA A 468 -1.52 -10.61 -10.68
N GLY A 469 -0.54 -9.78 -10.27
CA GLY A 469 0.44 -10.15 -9.25
C GLY A 469 -0.18 -10.64 -7.93
N TRP A 470 -1.37 -10.19 -7.56
CA TRP A 470 -2.11 -10.67 -6.38
C TRP A 470 -2.40 -12.17 -6.42
N ALA A 471 -2.57 -12.78 -7.59
CA ALA A 471 -2.84 -14.21 -7.73
C ALA A 471 -1.67 -15.06 -7.20
N ARG A 472 -0.44 -14.53 -7.24
CA ARG A 472 0.75 -15.18 -6.69
C ARG A 472 0.66 -15.30 -5.16
N TRP A 473 0.11 -14.30 -4.48
CA TRP A 473 -0.13 -14.37 -3.03
C TRP A 473 -1.19 -15.41 -2.68
N VAL A 474 -2.21 -15.59 -3.53
CA VAL A 474 -3.20 -16.66 -3.35
C VAL A 474 -2.55 -18.04 -3.50
N VAL A 475 -1.70 -18.25 -4.52
CA VAL A 475 -0.96 -19.51 -4.66
C VAL A 475 -0.04 -19.77 -3.47
N ALA A 476 0.65 -18.75 -2.95
CA ALA A 476 1.45 -18.89 -1.74
C ALA A 476 0.60 -19.25 -0.52
N ALA A 477 -0.60 -18.67 -0.36
CA ALA A 477 -1.52 -19.01 0.71
C ALA A 477 -2.04 -20.46 0.60
N LEU A 478 -2.34 -20.92 -0.61
CA LEU A 478 -2.68 -22.32 -0.88
C LEU A 478 -1.51 -23.27 -0.57
N GLY A 479 -0.29 -22.87 -0.90
CA GLY A 479 0.92 -23.61 -0.54
C GLY A 479 1.10 -23.71 0.97
N SER A 480 0.87 -22.61 1.71
CA SER A 480 0.88 -22.62 3.17
C SER A 480 -0.22 -23.52 3.74
N TRP A 481 -1.43 -23.51 3.17
CA TRP A 481 -2.51 -24.40 3.57
C TRP A 481 -2.13 -25.88 3.45
N LEU A 482 -1.43 -26.28 2.38
CA LEU A 482 -0.95 -27.65 2.21
C LEU A 482 0.04 -28.09 3.31
N LEU A 483 0.78 -27.16 3.91
CA LEU A 483 1.65 -27.48 5.05
C LEU A 483 0.85 -27.79 6.34
N PHE A 484 -0.38 -27.29 6.45
CA PHE A 484 -1.23 -27.48 7.63
C PHE A 484 -2.29 -28.58 7.44
N ALA A 485 -2.79 -28.78 6.22
CA ALA A 485 -3.89 -29.71 5.94
C ALA A 485 -3.65 -31.14 6.46
N PRO A 486 -2.47 -31.78 6.23
CA PRO A 486 -2.16 -33.09 6.82
C PRO A 486 -2.27 -33.16 8.34
N LEU A 487 -1.94 -32.05 9.02
CA LEU A 487 -1.94 -31.97 10.49
C LEU A 487 -3.35 -31.71 11.03
N LEU A 488 -4.08 -30.80 10.40
CA LEU A 488 -5.46 -30.46 10.75
C LEU A 488 -6.38 -31.66 10.57
N PHE A 489 -6.18 -32.42 9.49
CA PHE A 489 -6.99 -33.60 9.20
C PHE A 489 -6.47 -34.87 9.85
N TRP A 490 -5.29 -34.84 10.49
CA TRP A 490 -4.65 -36.01 11.09
C TRP A 490 -4.49 -37.14 10.05
N THR A 491 -3.73 -36.89 8.99
CA THR A 491 -3.61 -37.86 7.89
C THR A 491 -2.91 -39.14 8.34
N PRO A 492 -3.51 -40.33 8.13
CA PRO A 492 -2.86 -41.62 8.39
C PRO A 492 -1.81 -41.94 7.32
N SER A 493 -1.84 -41.27 6.16
CA SER A 493 -0.95 -41.54 5.04
C SER A 493 0.36 -40.75 5.14
N ALA A 494 1.46 -41.46 5.40
CA ALA A 494 2.82 -40.90 5.37
C ALA A 494 3.15 -40.28 4.00
N ALA A 495 2.66 -40.90 2.92
CA ALA A 495 2.88 -40.42 1.57
C ALA A 495 2.13 -39.10 1.31
N ALA A 496 0.90 -38.97 1.80
CA ALA A 496 0.12 -37.73 1.70
C ALA A 496 0.79 -36.59 2.49
N TYR A 497 1.22 -36.86 3.72
CA TYR A 497 1.93 -35.87 4.54
C TYR A 497 3.22 -35.38 3.86
N ALA A 498 4.02 -36.31 3.33
CA ALA A 498 5.25 -35.97 2.61
C ALA A 498 4.96 -35.19 1.32
N ASN A 499 3.94 -35.59 0.57
CA ASN A 499 3.52 -34.95 -0.67
C ASN A 499 3.12 -33.50 -0.44
N ASP A 500 2.19 -33.26 0.50
CA ASP A 500 1.61 -31.93 0.69
C ASP A 500 2.62 -30.96 1.30
N THR A 501 3.52 -31.45 2.16
CA THR A 501 4.66 -30.66 2.65
C THR A 501 5.56 -30.20 1.50
N LEU A 502 5.93 -31.12 0.60
CA LEU A 502 6.82 -30.80 -0.53
C LEU A 502 6.14 -29.89 -1.55
N VAL A 503 4.92 -30.22 -1.95
CA VAL A 503 4.16 -29.43 -2.92
C VAL A 503 3.84 -28.05 -2.35
N GLY A 504 3.44 -27.95 -1.08
CA GLY A 504 3.21 -26.69 -0.40
C GLY A 504 4.44 -25.80 -0.39
N ALA A 505 5.60 -26.34 -0.01
CA ALA A 505 6.86 -25.61 -0.01
C ALA A 505 7.26 -25.11 -1.41
N LEU A 506 7.16 -25.97 -2.43
CA LEU A 506 7.46 -25.61 -3.82
C LEU A 506 6.46 -24.58 -4.36
N ALA A 507 5.18 -24.70 -4.03
CA ALA A 507 4.15 -23.76 -4.46
C ALA A 507 4.44 -22.34 -3.96
N ILE A 508 4.80 -22.20 -2.68
CA ILE A 508 5.22 -20.91 -2.10
C ILE A 508 6.49 -20.42 -2.80
N ALA A 509 7.50 -21.29 -2.97
CA ALA A 509 8.77 -20.93 -3.58
C ALA A 509 8.60 -20.37 -5.01
N PHE A 510 7.85 -21.08 -5.84
CA PHE A 510 7.55 -20.68 -7.22
C PHE A 510 6.57 -19.50 -7.32
N ALA A 511 5.79 -19.22 -6.29
CA ALA A 511 4.87 -18.10 -6.28
C ALA A 511 5.52 -16.78 -5.86
N VAL A 512 6.30 -16.77 -4.76
CA VAL A 512 6.77 -15.52 -4.14
C VAL A 512 8.23 -15.50 -3.71
N ALA A 513 8.96 -16.63 -3.76
CA ALA A 513 10.37 -16.66 -3.38
C ALA A 513 11.34 -16.52 -4.55
N ILE A 514 11.10 -17.26 -5.63
CA ILE A 514 11.92 -17.15 -6.85
C ILE A 514 11.51 -15.90 -7.63
N PRO A 515 10.23 -15.69 -7.97
CA PRO A 515 9.83 -14.44 -8.58
C PRO A 515 9.67 -13.37 -7.51
N SER A 516 10.04 -12.13 -7.81
CA SER A 516 10.01 -11.02 -6.85
C SER A 516 8.61 -10.81 -6.29
N ALA A 517 8.50 -10.72 -4.97
CA ALA A 517 7.23 -10.61 -4.27
C ALA A 517 6.45 -9.38 -4.75
N PRO A 518 5.18 -9.54 -5.20
CA PRO A 518 4.35 -8.41 -5.59
C PRO A 518 4.09 -7.51 -4.39
N GLY A 519 4.23 -6.20 -4.58
CA GLY A 519 3.77 -5.21 -3.58
C GLY A 519 4.84 -4.25 -3.07
N ILE A 520 6.12 -4.47 -3.41
CA ILE A 520 7.22 -3.60 -3.03
C ILE A 520 7.08 -2.24 -3.73
N SER A 521 7.30 -1.15 -3.00
CA SER A 521 7.29 0.21 -3.54
C SER A 521 8.39 0.41 -4.59
N PRO A 522 8.11 1.07 -5.73
CA PRO A 522 9.11 1.32 -6.77
C PRO A 522 10.38 1.97 -6.22
N ILE A 523 10.23 3.00 -5.38
CA ILE A 523 11.36 3.76 -4.84
C ILE A 523 12.18 2.93 -3.86
N ALA A 524 11.54 2.09 -3.05
CA ALA A 524 12.23 1.16 -2.15
C ALA A 524 13.10 0.18 -2.96
N ARG A 525 12.64 -0.24 -4.14
CA ARG A 525 13.35 -1.23 -4.94
C ARG A 525 14.55 -0.70 -5.70
N VAL A 526 14.46 0.51 -6.27
CA VAL A 526 15.49 1.04 -7.18
C VAL A 526 16.45 2.05 -6.54
N SER A 527 16.11 2.58 -5.37
CA SER A 527 16.91 3.61 -4.69
C SER A 527 17.29 3.21 -3.27
N GLY A 528 18.18 3.98 -2.64
CA GLY A 528 18.56 3.83 -1.23
C GLY A 528 19.74 2.89 -1.00
N PRO A 529 20.26 2.84 0.24
CA PRO A 529 21.46 2.09 0.57
C PRO A 529 21.21 0.59 0.68
N ASP A 530 22.29 -0.20 0.69
CA ASP A 530 22.24 -1.62 0.98
C ASP A 530 22.35 -1.90 2.48
N ALA A 531 23.26 -1.20 3.16
CA ALA A 531 23.44 -1.28 4.61
C ALA A 531 22.79 -0.08 5.33
N PRO A 532 22.17 -0.28 6.50
CA PRO A 532 21.54 0.81 7.24
C PRO A 532 22.57 1.86 7.73
N PRO A 533 22.15 3.11 7.99
CA PRO A 533 23.06 4.15 8.47
C PRO A 533 23.79 3.77 9.76
N GLY A 534 25.11 3.89 9.74
CA GLY A 534 25.98 3.58 10.88
C GLY A 534 26.19 2.08 11.13
N TRP A 535 25.77 1.22 10.20
CA TRP A 535 26.12 -0.20 10.22
C TRP A 535 27.36 -0.46 9.35
N ASP A 536 28.23 -1.36 9.80
CA ASP A 536 29.43 -1.73 9.04
C ASP A 536 29.15 -2.71 7.89
N TYR A 537 28.04 -3.45 7.96
CA TYR A 537 27.62 -4.45 6.98
C TYR A 537 26.10 -4.47 6.80
N THR A 538 25.63 -5.18 5.78
CA THR A 538 24.19 -5.42 5.58
C THR A 538 23.69 -6.59 6.44
N PRO A 539 22.75 -6.37 7.37
CA PRO A 539 22.21 -7.45 8.19
C PRO A 539 21.29 -8.40 7.40
N SER A 540 20.75 -7.95 6.26
CA SER A 540 19.94 -8.79 5.35
C SER A 540 20.77 -9.59 4.33
N GLY A 541 22.10 -9.58 4.46
CA GLY A 541 23.00 -10.36 3.62
C GLY A 541 22.63 -11.84 3.56
N TRP A 542 22.93 -12.49 2.44
CA TRP A 542 22.66 -13.93 2.28
C TRP A 542 23.53 -14.80 3.18
N THR A 543 24.79 -14.42 3.37
CA THR A 543 25.76 -15.08 4.26
C THR A 543 25.26 -15.10 5.72
N ASN A 544 24.67 -14.01 6.20
CA ASN A 544 24.12 -13.89 7.55
C ASN A 544 22.90 -14.80 7.78
N ARG A 545 22.07 -15.01 6.75
CA ARG A 545 20.84 -15.83 6.85
C ARG A 545 21.08 -17.32 6.64
N LEU A 546 22.17 -17.70 5.97
CA LEU A 546 22.41 -19.09 5.58
C LEU A 546 22.53 -20.04 6.78
N LEU A 547 23.14 -19.59 7.88
CA LEU A 547 23.25 -20.40 9.09
C LEU A 547 21.88 -20.63 9.74
N ILE A 548 21.02 -19.62 9.77
CA ILE A 548 19.65 -19.72 10.28
C ILE A 548 18.89 -20.76 9.45
N ILE A 549 18.95 -20.66 8.12
CA ILE A 549 18.33 -21.61 7.20
C ILE A 549 18.87 -23.03 7.41
N ALA A 550 20.18 -23.20 7.54
CA ALA A 550 20.81 -24.50 7.76
C ALA A 550 20.35 -25.16 9.09
N LEU A 551 20.24 -24.37 10.16
CA LEU A 551 19.71 -24.85 11.45
C LEU A 551 18.21 -25.17 11.37
N ALA A 552 17.43 -24.40 10.60
CA ALA A 552 16.03 -24.69 10.36
C ALA A 552 15.82 -26.02 9.61
N PHE A 553 16.74 -26.41 8.70
CA PHE A 553 16.71 -27.75 8.09
C PHE A 553 16.92 -28.87 9.10
N VAL A 554 17.82 -28.67 10.08
CA VAL A 554 18.01 -29.65 11.17
C VAL A 554 16.71 -29.79 11.98
N GLY A 555 16.11 -28.66 12.34
CA GLY A 555 14.81 -28.61 13.02
C GLY A 555 13.71 -29.32 12.23
N LEU A 556 13.60 -29.04 10.92
CA LEU A 556 12.63 -29.65 10.02
C LEU A 556 12.74 -31.18 10.00
N VAL A 557 13.96 -31.72 9.84
CA VAL A 557 14.17 -33.17 9.78
C VAL A 557 13.75 -33.83 11.09
N ILE A 558 14.13 -33.25 12.23
CA ILE A 558 13.78 -33.75 13.56
C ILE A 558 12.27 -33.68 13.78
N SER A 559 11.66 -32.51 13.58
CA SER A 559 10.24 -32.29 13.80
C SER A 559 9.37 -33.15 12.90
N ARG A 560 9.76 -33.33 11.62
CA ARG A 560 9.05 -34.22 10.70
C ARG A 560 9.14 -35.70 11.13
N TYR A 561 10.29 -36.14 11.63
CA TYR A 561 10.44 -37.49 12.16
C TYR A 561 9.55 -37.73 13.38
N LEU A 562 9.52 -36.78 14.33
CA LEU A 562 8.66 -36.85 15.51
C LEU A 562 7.17 -36.76 15.13
N ALA A 563 6.81 -35.94 14.14
CA ALA A 563 5.45 -35.85 13.61
C ALA A 563 4.99 -37.17 12.99
N ALA A 564 5.88 -37.89 12.29
CA ALA A 564 5.58 -39.20 11.74
C ALA A 564 5.19 -40.20 12.84
N TYR A 565 5.84 -40.15 14.01
CA TYR A 565 5.43 -40.96 15.16
C TYR A 565 4.06 -40.52 15.70
N GLN A 566 3.84 -39.23 15.91
CA GLN A 566 2.56 -38.71 16.41
C GLN A 566 1.36 -39.00 15.50
N LEU A 567 1.58 -39.03 14.19
CA LEU A 567 0.58 -39.38 13.18
C LEU A 567 0.41 -40.91 13.00
N GLY A 568 1.20 -41.74 13.68
CA GLY A 568 1.14 -43.20 13.57
C GLY A 568 1.76 -43.77 12.28
N HIS A 569 2.64 -43.01 11.62
CA HIS A 569 3.35 -43.46 10.41
C HIS A 569 4.55 -44.38 10.74
N ILE A 570 5.06 -44.31 11.97
CA ILE A 570 6.11 -45.16 12.50
C ILE A 570 5.74 -45.64 13.90
N ASP A 571 6.11 -46.88 14.23
CA ASP A 571 5.67 -47.54 15.48
C ASP A 571 6.49 -47.16 16.71
N ALA A 572 7.70 -46.63 16.52
CA ALA A 572 8.62 -46.30 17.61
C ALA A 572 9.50 -45.09 17.25
N ALA A 573 9.90 -44.33 18.27
CA ALA A 573 10.79 -43.17 18.12
C ALA A 573 12.20 -43.46 18.66
N TRP A 574 13.22 -43.12 17.88
CA TRP A 574 14.60 -43.35 18.23
C TRP A 574 15.07 -42.40 19.34
N ASP A 575 15.53 -42.97 20.47
CA ASP A 575 16.22 -42.24 21.52
C ASP A 575 17.48 -43.00 22.01
N PRO A 576 18.70 -42.50 21.73
CA PRO A 576 19.93 -43.19 22.10
C PRO A 576 20.33 -43.05 23.57
N PHE A 577 19.75 -42.10 24.31
CA PHE A 577 20.19 -41.77 25.67
C PHE A 577 19.12 -42.01 26.74
N PHE A 578 17.84 -41.92 26.37
CA PHE A 578 16.73 -41.89 27.33
C PHE A 578 15.67 -42.98 27.12
N GLY A 579 15.96 -44.04 26.36
CA GLY A 579 15.07 -45.19 26.20
C GLY A 579 13.75 -44.83 25.51
N ASP A 580 12.62 -44.99 26.21
CA ASP A 580 11.29 -44.59 25.72
C ASP A 580 10.98 -43.09 25.94
N GLY A 581 11.99 -42.30 26.36
CA GLY A 581 11.82 -40.90 26.74
C GLY A 581 11.25 -40.01 25.65
N THR A 582 11.74 -40.14 24.40
CA THR A 582 11.21 -39.39 23.25
C THR A 582 9.71 -39.67 23.05
N GLU A 583 9.30 -40.94 23.04
CA GLU A 583 7.91 -41.35 22.84
C GLU A 583 7.01 -40.75 23.93
N ARG A 584 7.40 -40.91 25.20
CA ARG A 584 6.66 -40.38 26.35
C ARG A 584 6.48 -38.86 26.32
N ILE A 585 7.43 -38.13 25.74
CA ILE A 585 7.36 -36.66 25.66
C ILE A 585 6.42 -36.21 24.55
N VAL A 586 6.54 -36.77 23.36
CA VAL A 586 5.71 -36.39 22.20
C VAL A 586 4.28 -36.94 22.29
N THR A 587 3.98 -37.83 23.25
CA THR A 587 2.63 -38.28 23.60
C THR A 587 2.22 -37.85 25.01
N SER A 588 2.89 -36.84 25.57
CA SER A 588 2.55 -36.32 26.90
C SER A 588 1.28 -35.48 26.87
N SER A 589 0.63 -35.29 28.03
CA SER A 589 -0.53 -34.40 28.17
C SER A 589 -0.26 -32.94 27.74
N VAL A 590 1.00 -32.51 27.82
CA VAL A 590 1.43 -31.17 27.36
C VAL A 590 1.45 -31.11 25.83
N SER A 591 1.94 -32.16 25.17
CA SER A 591 1.90 -32.28 23.71
C SER A 591 0.45 -32.41 23.22
N GLU A 592 -0.37 -33.18 23.96
CA GLU A 592 -1.79 -33.38 23.64
C GLU A 592 -2.67 -32.13 23.79
N ALA A 593 -2.20 -31.10 24.51
CA ALA A 593 -2.93 -29.84 24.67
C ALA A 593 -3.16 -29.10 23.35
N TRP A 594 -2.36 -29.39 22.31
CA TRP A 594 -2.53 -28.83 20.98
C TRP A 594 -3.56 -29.62 20.17
N PRO A 595 -4.39 -28.95 19.34
CA PRO A 595 -5.42 -29.63 18.53
C PRO A 595 -4.85 -30.45 17.35
N VAL A 596 -3.56 -30.28 17.06
CA VAL A 596 -2.80 -30.95 16.00
C VAL A 596 -1.50 -31.51 16.58
N PRO A 597 -0.78 -32.42 15.90
CA PRO A 597 0.55 -32.86 16.32
C PRO A 597 1.50 -31.67 16.46
N ASP A 598 2.04 -31.44 17.65
CA ASP A 598 2.92 -30.29 17.94
C ASP A 598 4.26 -30.38 17.19
N ALA A 599 4.83 -31.58 17.02
CA ALA A 599 6.01 -31.78 16.20
C ALA A 599 5.72 -31.51 14.72
N GLY A 600 4.50 -31.84 14.27
CA GLY A 600 4.01 -31.49 12.94
C GLY A 600 3.92 -29.98 12.74
N LEU A 601 3.34 -29.27 13.72
CA LEU A 601 3.29 -27.80 13.72
C LEU A 601 4.71 -27.21 13.66
N GLY A 602 5.65 -27.75 14.44
CA GLY A 602 7.06 -27.37 14.39
C GLY A 602 7.67 -27.56 12.99
N ALA A 603 7.43 -28.71 12.34
CA ALA A 603 7.90 -28.97 10.98
C ALA A 603 7.39 -27.93 9.98
N THR A 604 6.10 -27.59 10.05
CA THR A 604 5.50 -26.56 9.20
C THR A 604 6.16 -25.20 9.41
N VAL A 605 6.44 -24.82 10.65
CA VAL A 605 7.13 -23.55 10.89
C VAL A 605 8.56 -23.57 10.37
N TYR A 606 9.32 -24.66 10.56
CA TYR A 606 10.67 -24.76 9.97
C TYR A 606 10.66 -24.64 8.44
N VAL A 607 9.64 -25.18 7.74
CA VAL A 607 9.47 -24.95 6.29
C VAL A 607 9.27 -23.46 5.99
N LEU A 608 8.40 -22.78 6.74
CA LEU A 608 8.17 -21.34 6.58
C LEU A 608 9.41 -20.52 6.91
N GLU A 609 10.20 -20.89 7.92
CA GLU A 609 11.48 -20.27 8.26
C GLU A 609 12.47 -20.39 7.10
N ILE A 610 12.64 -21.60 6.54
CA ILE A 610 13.52 -21.83 5.39
C ILE A 610 13.11 -20.96 4.20
N ILE A 611 11.82 -20.96 3.85
CA ILE A 611 11.31 -20.21 2.71
C ILE A 611 11.46 -18.71 2.94
N THR A 612 10.99 -18.19 4.08
CA THR A 612 11.07 -16.75 4.38
C THR A 612 12.50 -16.27 4.55
N GLY A 613 13.41 -17.13 5.01
CA GLY A 613 14.85 -16.87 5.09
C GLY A 613 15.51 -16.76 3.71
N VAL A 614 15.04 -17.52 2.71
CA VAL A 614 15.52 -17.48 1.32
C VAL A 614 15.00 -16.26 0.55
N ILE A 615 13.81 -15.75 0.88
CA ILE A 615 13.19 -14.63 0.18
C ILE A 615 14.00 -13.33 0.37
N GLY A 616 14.22 -12.60 -0.72
CA GLY A 616 14.74 -11.23 -0.70
C GLY A 616 16.25 -11.11 -0.75
N ASP A 617 16.71 -9.88 -0.92
CA ASP A 617 18.11 -9.52 -1.11
C ASP A 617 18.67 -8.76 0.11
N LYS A 618 19.90 -8.24 -0.02
CA LYS A 618 20.58 -7.41 0.98
C LYS A 618 19.83 -6.13 1.40
N ARG A 619 18.74 -5.76 0.70
CA ARG A 619 17.93 -4.57 0.98
C ARG A 619 16.61 -4.93 1.67
N ARG A 620 16.37 -6.22 1.97
CA ARG A 620 15.10 -6.72 2.54
C ARG A 620 14.66 -6.00 3.81
N TRP A 621 15.60 -5.59 4.69
CA TRP A 621 15.31 -4.79 5.89
C TRP A 621 14.50 -3.50 5.64
N ARG A 622 14.58 -2.92 4.44
CA ARG A 622 13.81 -1.73 4.03
C ARG A 622 12.80 -1.97 2.92
N THR A 623 12.98 -2.98 2.07
CA THR A 623 12.06 -3.29 0.96
C THR A 623 10.90 -4.18 1.38
N MET A 624 11.11 -5.08 2.35
CA MET A 624 10.07 -5.96 2.90
C MET A 624 10.17 -6.05 4.43
N PRO A 625 10.01 -4.92 5.18
CA PRO A 625 10.11 -4.92 6.64
C PRO A 625 9.18 -5.94 7.32
N TRP A 626 7.96 -6.11 6.81
CA TRP A 626 7.00 -7.09 7.33
C TRP A 626 7.54 -8.52 7.30
N LEU A 627 8.30 -8.87 6.26
CA LEU A 627 8.81 -10.22 6.06
C LEU A 627 9.98 -10.49 7.03
N VAL A 628 10.80 -9.49 7.32
CA VAL A 628 11.84 -9.58 8.36
C VAL A 628 11.23 -9.76 9.74
N LEU A 629 10.19 -8.97 10.07
CA LEU A 629 9.51 -9.10 11.35
C LEU A 629 8.81 -10.46 11.47
N LEU A 630 8.16 -10.94 10.40
CA LEU A 630 7.59 -12.29 10.37
C LEU A 630 8.68 -13.34 10.62
N PHE A 631 9.82 -13.25 9.93
CA PHE A 631 10.94 -14.17 10.13
C PHE A 631 11.46 -14.15 11.58
N GLY A 632 11.58 -12.97 12.19
CA GLY A 632 11.90 -12.84 13.61
C GLY A 632 10.83 -13.41 14.56
N ILE A 633 9.54 -13.30 14.21
CA ILE A 633 8.42 -13.89 14.97
C ILE A 633 8.40 -15.41 14.86
N LEU A 634 8.84 -16.00 13.75
CA LEU A 634 9.00 -17.44 13.66
C LEU A 634 10.13 -17.88 14.61
N ILE A 635 11.29 -17.24 14.58
CA ILE A 635 12.47 -17.68 15.35
C ILE A 635 12.34 -17.41 16.86
N VAL A 636 12.04 -16.18 17.27
CA VAL A 636 12.20 -15.76 18.68
C VAL A 636 11.12 -16.38 19.59
N PRO A 637 9.80 -16.19 19.34
CA PRO A 637 8.75 -16.90 20.05
C PRO A 637 8.90 -18.42 20.08
N LEU A 638 9.25 -19.07 18.97
CA LEU A 638 9.43 -20.53 18.97
C LEU A 638 10.67 -20.96 19.74
N GLY A 639 11.73 -20.15 19.73
CA GLY A 639 12.85 -20.32 20.65
C GLY A 639 12.38 -20.33 22.10
N VAL A 640 11.51 -19.39 22.50
CA VAL A 640 10.93 -19.37 23.86
C VAL A 640 10.09 -20.61 24.15
N VAL A 641 9.24 -21.04 23.20
CA VAL A 641 8.46 -22.28 23.34
C VAL A 641 9.38 -23.50 23.48
N SER A 642 10.47 -23.54 22.71
CA SER A 642 11.47 -24.61 22.78
C SER A 642 12.17 -24.65 24.14
N ILE A 643 12.53 -23.48 24.71
CA ILE A 643 13.09 -23.37 26.07
C ILE A 643 12.09 -23.87 27.11
N PHE A 644 10.81 -23.49 26.98
CA PHE A 644 9.75 -23.99 27.86
C PHE A 644 9.64 -25.52 27.81
N PHE A 645 9.71 -26.12 26.61
CA PHE A 645 9.70 -27.58 26.47
C PHE A 645 10.94 -28.26 27.04
N ILE A 646 12.13 -27.62 27.00
CA ILE A 646 13.31 -28.15 27.69
C ILE A 646 13.07 -28.19 29.21
N ILE A 647 12.50 -27.11 29.76
CA ILE A 647 12.27 -26.98 31.21
C ILE A 647 11.28 -28.03 31.74
N ILE A 648 10.18 -28.25 31.02
CA ILE A 648 9.07 -29.08 31.51
C ILE A 648 9.37 -30.58 31.46
N GLN A 649 10.24 -31.03 30.54
CA GLN A 649 10.57 -32.46 30.33
C GLN A 649 10.97 -33.19 31.62
N PRO A 650 12.04 -32.79 32.34
CA PRO A 650 12.47 -33.51 33.54
C PRO A 650 11.71 -33.12 34.82
N ILE A 651 10.92 -32.05 34.81
CA ILE A 651 10.16 -31.59 35.98
C ILE A 651 8.78 -32.23 36.02
N TRP A 652 8.05 -32.21 34.89
CA TRP A 652 6.66 -32.69 34.85
C TRP A 652 6.54 -34.11 34.26
N ILE A 653 7.29 -34.42 33.21
CA ILE A 653 7.17 -35.71 32.49
C ILE A 653 8.13 -36.76 33.10
N GLY A 654 9.23 -36.30 33.70
CA GLY A 654 10.19 -37.13 34.41
C GLY A 654 11.15 -37.90 33.49
N THR A 655 11.31 -37.45 32.25
CA THR A 655 12.27 -38.02 31.28
C THR A 655 12.77 -36.93 30.33
N TRP A 656 13.66 -37.28 29.40
CA TRP A 656 14.22 -36.38 28.39
C TRP A 656 14.02 -36.96 26.99
N CYS A 657 13.98 -36.08 26.00
CA CYS A 657 13.87 -36.44 24.59
C CYS A 657 15.14 -35.97 23.87
N THR A 658 15.98 -36.91 23.44
CA THR A 658 17.26 -36.57 22.78
C THR A 658 17.05 -35.67 21.56
N LEU A 659 16.10 -36.03 20.70
CA LEU A 659 15.82 -35.30 19.47
C LEU A 659 15.25 -33.90 19.74
N CYS A 660 14.39 -33.78 20.75
CA CYS A 660 13.80 -32.51 21.16
C CYS A 660 14.87 -31.54 21.69
N LEU A 661 15.87 -32.05 22.44
CA LEU A 661 16.99 -31.24 22.91
C LEU A 661 17.86 -30.73 21.75
N VAL A 662 18.14 -31.58 20.76
CA VAL A 662 18.89 -31.18 19.56
C VAL A 662 18.12 -30.13 18.75
N GLY A 663 16.81 -30.34 18.54
CA GLY A 663 15.96 -29.39 17.85
C GLY A 663 15.86 -28.04 18.59
N ALA A 664 15.68 -28.07 19.90
CA ALA A 664 15.62 -26.87 20.73
C ALA A 664 16.96 -26.12 20.77
N LEU A 665 18.09 -26.84 20.78
CA LEU A 665 19.42 -26.23 20.64
C LEU A 665 19.58 -25.58 19.26
N ALA A 666 19.17 -26.26 18.18
CA ALA A 666 19.23 -25.70 16.84
C ALA A 666 18.42 -24.40 16.75
N MET A 667 17.20 -24.36 17.29
CA MET A 667 16.38 -23.15 17.36
C MET A 667 17.03 -22.04 18.19
N LEU A 668 17.56 -22.38 19.37
CA LEU A 668 18.23 -21.42 20.25
C LEU A 668 19.48 -20.79 19.60
N LEU A 669 20.20 -21.57 18.79
CA LEU A 669 21.36 -21.09 18.02
C LEU A 669 20.98 -20.15 16.86
N GLN A 670 19.73 -20.16 16.39
CA GLN A 670 19.27 -19.22 15.36
C GLN A 670 19.06 -17.80 15.91
N ILE A 671 18.63 -17.67 17.18
CA ILE A 671 18.22 -16.39 17.79
C ILE A 671 19.30 -15.30 17.69
N PRO A 672 20.60 -15.56 17.99
CA PRO A 672 21.64 -14.53 17.90
C PRO A 672 21.78 -13.92 16.50
N TYR A 673 21.64 -14.73 15.46
CA TYR A 673 21.83 -14.31 14.07
C TYR A 673 20.62 -13.53 13.51
N SER A 674 19.43 -13.68 14.11
CA SER A 674 18.23 -12.97 13.65
C SER A 674 18.11 -11.55 14.21
N PHE A 675 18.76 -11.24 15.32
CA PHE A 675 18.63 -9.93 15.99
C PHE A 675 19.07 -8.75 15.12
N ASP A 676 20.11 -8.93 14.32
CA ASP A 676 20.67 -7.85 13.50
C ASP A 676 19.66 -7.35 12.48
N GLU A 677 19.02 -8.26 11.73
CA GLU A 677 18.04 -7.93 10.71
C GLU A 677 16.78 -7.29 11.33
N ILE A 678 16.32 -7.83 12.46
CA ILE A 678 15.18 -7.30 13.22
C ILE A 678 15.48 -5.88 13.71
N LEU A 679 16.65 -5.66 14.33
CA LEU A 679 17.02 -4.36 14.87
C LEU A 679 17.13 -3.31 13.77
N ALA A 680 17.81 -3.63 12.66
CA ALA A 680 17.93 -2.73 11.52
C ALA A 680 16.55 -2.33 10.97
N THR A 681 15.64 -3.30 10.85
CA THR A 681 14.26 -3.05 10.42
C THR A 681 13.50 -2.16 11.41
N LEU A 682 13.65 -2.39 12.71
CA LEU A 682 13.02 -1.55 13.75
C LEU A 682 13.59 -0.12 13.76
N GLN A 683 14.90 0.04 13.57
CA GLN A 683 15.54 1.35 13.44
C GLN A 683 15.01 2.10 12.20
N PHE A 684 14.89 1.40 11.07
CA PHE A 684 14.30 1.93 9.84
C PHE A 684 12.86 2.40 10.03
N LEU A 685 11.98 1.53 10.55
CA LEU A 685 10.58 1.86 10.80
C LEU A 685 10.44 3.04 11.77
N LYS A 686 11.28 3.10 12.80
CA LYS A 686 11.32 4.23 13.74
C LYS A 686 11.72 5.53 13.05
N HIS A 687 12.75 5.50 12.20
CA HIS A 687 13.23 6.68 11.48
C HIS A 687 12.17 7.22 10.51
N ARG A 688 11.55 6.35 9.70
CA ARG A 688 10.48 6.77 8.77
C ARG A 688 9.25 7.32 9.51
N ARG A 689 8.90 6.75 10.66
CA ARG A 689 7.85 7.33 11.53
C ARG A 689 8.21 8.74 11.99
N GLN A 690 9.46 8.98 12.37
CA GLN A 690 9.91 10.32 12.80
C GLN A 690 9.85 11.37 11.68
N GLN A 691 9.89 10.93 10.43
CA GLN A 691 9.70 11.76 9.23
C GLN A 691 8.23 11.88 8.80
N GLY A 692 7.27 11.47 9.65
CA GLY A 692 5.84 11.60 9.38
C GLY A 692 5.28 10.56 8.40
N LYS A 693 6.02 9.51 8.06
CA LYS A 693 5.57 8.49 7.10
C LYS A 693 4.59 7.48 7.73
N PRO A 694 3.57 7.03 6.97
CA PRO A 694 2.58 6.07 7.45
C PRO A 694 3.22 4.71 7.74
N ARG A 695 3.09 4.27 9.00
CA ARG A 695 3.78 3.07 9.51
C ARG A 695 3.40 1.79 8.78
N TRP A 696 2.11 1.60 8.53
CA TRP A 696 1.59 0.39 7.88
C TRP A 696 2.00 0.31 6.42
N TYR A 697 2.01 1.43 5.72
CA TYR A 697 2.49 1.49 4.35
C TYR A 697 3.97 1.11 4.26
N VAL A 698 4.83 1.76 5.07
CA VAL A 698 6.28 1.48 5.09
C VAL A 698 6.54 0.03 5.50
N LEU A 699 5.78 -0.50 6.45
CA LEU A 699 5.92 -1.90 6.88
C LEU A 699 5.62 -2.89 5.75
N LEU A 700 4.53 -2.68 5.00
CA LEU A 700 4.04 -3.62 3.98
C LEU A 700 4.72 -3.46 2.63
N ARG A 701 5.04 -2.22 2.22
CA ARG A 701 5.58 -1.92 0.88
C ARG A 701 7.05 -1.52 0.87
N GLY A 702 7.63 -1.28 2.04
CA GLY A 702 8.98 -0.77 2.14
C GLY A 702 9.10 0.69 1.72
N ASP A 703 10.29 1.24 1.91
CA ASP A 703 10.61 2.64 1.59
C ASP A 703 12.13 2.80 1.37
N THR A 704 12.56 4.00 0.99
CA THR A 704 13.95 4.40 0.86
C THR A 704 14.37 5.33 2.00
N MET A 705 15.68 5.49 2.20
CA MET A 705 16.25 6.46 3.14
C MET A 705 17.66 6.88 2.70
N ALA A 706 18.15 8.01 3.21
CA ALA A 706 19.51 8.49 2.98
C ALA A 706 20.47 8.07 4.10
N GLY A 707 21.78 8.18 3.84
CA GLY A 707 22.83 8.07 4.87
C GLY A 707 23.32 6.66 5.21
N GLY A 708 22.87 5.64 4.50
CA GLY A 708 23.47 4.30 4.54
C GLY A 708 24.60 4.13 3.53
N SER A 709 25.21 2.95 3.49
CA SER A 709 26.30 2.60 2.57
C SER A 709 25.88 1.55 1.55
N ALA A 710 26.59 1.49 0.43
CA ALA A 710 26.55 0.34 -0.46
C ALA A 710 27.26 -0.85 0.21
N ASP A 711 26.78 -2.04 -0.08
CA ASP A 711 27.40 -3.27 0.41
C ASP A 711 28.48 -3.68 -0.58
N TYR A 712 29.73 -3.63 -0.11
CA TYR A 712 30.95 -3.97 -0.85
C TYR A 712 31.49 -5.35 -0.47
N SER A 713 30.70 -6.19 0.22
CA SER A 713 31.13 -7.55 0.56
C SER A 713 31.25 -8.42 -0.69
N ASP A 714 32.35 -9.17 -0.77
CA ASP A 714 32.61 -10.14 -1.84
C ASP A 714 31.62 -11.33 -1.79
N ASN A 715 30.81 -11.47 -0.73
CA ASN A 715 29.81 -12.52 -0.53
C ASN A 715 30.36 -13.91 -0.96
N PHE A 716 29.63 -14.63 -1.81
CA PHE A 716 30.02 -15.96 -2.32
C PHE A 716 31.13 -15.92 -3.40
N GLU A 717 31.59 -14.75 -3.80
CA GLU A 717 32.72 -14.60 -4.73
C GLU A 717 34.08 -14.67 -4.00
N ALA A 718 34.08 -14.54 -2.67
CA ALA A 718 35.25 -14.70 -1.83
C ALA A 718 35.71 -16.18 -1.73
N PRO A 719 36.98 -16.44 -1.33
CA PRO A 719 37.44 -17.80 -1.04
C PRO A 719 36.57 -18.49 0.02
N ALA A 720 36.30 -19.79 -0.15
CA ALA A 720 35.36 -20.55 0.71
C ALA A 720 35.60 -20.38 2.23
N ARG A 721 36.85 -20.23 2.66
CA ARG A 721 37.19 -19.99 4.08
C ARG A 721 36.71 -18.63 4.59
N ALA A 722 36.78 -17.58 3.76
CA ALA A 722 36.30 -16.25 4.10
C ALA A 722 34.76 -16.26 4.21
N VAL A 723 34.09 -16.88 3.24
CA VAL A 723 32.63 -17.06 3.25
C VAL A 723 32.16 -17.81 4.49
N LEU A 724 32.81 -18.94 4.83
CA LEU A 724 32.46 -19.71 6.02
C LEU A 724 32.68 -18.92 7.31
N ARG A 725 33.73 -18.10 7.36
CA ARG A 725 34.00 -17.22 8.51
C ARG A 725 32.90 -16.17 8.65
N GLU A 726 32.47 -15.57 7.55
CA GLU A 726 31.38 -14.58 7.54
C GLU A 726 30.06 -15.21 8.01
N ILE A 727 29.69 -16.38 7.48
CA ILE A 727 28.47 -17.11 7.89
C ILE A 727 28.44 -17.39 9.40
N LEU A 728 29.58 -17.74 10.00
CA LEU A 728 29.65 -18.17 11.40
C LEU A 728 29.91 -17.04 12.40
N LEU A 729 30.51 -15.93 11.99
CA LEU A 729 31.01 -14.90 12.91
C LEU A 729 30.49 -13.49 12.62
N SER A 730 29.73 -13.28 11.55
CA SER A 730 29.12 -11.98 11.28
C SER A 730 28.06 -11.66 12.35
N GLY A 731 28.24 -10.55 13.06
CA GLY A 731 27.34 -10.10 14.14
C GLY A 731 27.36 -10.95 15.43
N VAL A 732 28.08 -12.07 15.44
CA VAL A 732 28.09 -13.04 16.52
C VAL A 732 29.52 -13.35 16.97
N ASN A 733 29.73 -13.35 18.29
CA ASN A 733 30.97 -13.79 18.88
C ASN A 733 30.73 -14.64 20.14
N LEU A 734 31.72 -15.47 20.49
CA LEU A 734 31.67 -16.42 21.60
C LEU A 734 32.67 -16.02 22.71
N PRO A 735 32.33 -15.08 23.61
CA PRO A 735 33.16 -14.75 24.74
C PRO A 735 33.27 -15.94 25.68
N TRP A 736 34.48 -16.19 26.19
CA TRP A 736 34.71 -17.26 27.16
C TRP A 736 33.83 -17.11 28.42
N THR A 737 33.45 -15.88 28.80
CA THR A 737 32.58 -15.61 29.95
C THR A 737 31.14 -16.12 29.75
N LEU A 738 30.62 -16.02 28.53
CA LEU A 738 29.30 -16.56 28.17
C LEU A 738 29.35 -18.08 28.00
N LEU A 739 30.46 -18.62 27.47
CA LEU A 739 30.70 -20.06 27.44
C LEU A 739 30.74 -20.66 28.85
N ALA A 740 31.45 -20.00 29.77
CA ALA A 740 31.51 -20.41 31.17
C ALA A 740 30.13 -20.29 31.85
N SER A 741 29.38 -19.21 31.60
CA SER A 741 28.00 -19.07 32.10
C SER A 741 27.09 -20.18 31.58
N GLY A 742 27.18 -20.51 30.29
CA GLY A 742 26.45 -21.63 29.69
C GLY A 742 26.82 -22.98 30.31
N ALA A 743 28.11 -23.23 30.55
CA ALA A 743 28.57 -24.45 31.22
C ALA A 743 28.03 -24.58 32.65
N ILE A 744 27.98 -23.47 33.41
CA ILE A 744 27.32 -23.43 34.72
C ILE A 744 25.83 -23.75 34.59
N GLY A 745 25.14 -23.15 33.61
CA GLY A 745 23.73 -23.42 33.34
C GLY A 745 23.46 -24.91 33.05
N ILE A 746 24.27 -25.55 32.20
CA ILE A 746 24.18 -26.99 31.91
C ILE A 746 24.42 -27.82 33.18
N ALA A 747 25.40 -27.46 34.00
CA ALA A 747 25.66 -28.15 35.26
C ALA A 747 24.47 -28.04 36.23
N LEU A 748 23.81 -26.87 36.31
CA LEU A 748 22.61 -26.65 37.12
C LEU A 748 21.42 -27.48 36.62
N MET A 749 21.26 -27.65 35.30
CA MET A 749 20.26 -28.54 34.73
C MET A 749 20.46 -30.01 35.14
N GLY A 750 21.70 -30.42 35.41
CA GLY A 750 22.09 -31.73 35.93
C GLY A 750 22.20 -31.81 37.46
N SER A 751 21.65 -30.85 38.20
CA SER A 751 21.84 -30.72 39.65
C SER A 751 21.43 -31.95 40.48
N ARG A 752 20.43 -32.72 40.03
CA ARG A 752 20.03 -34.00 40.67
C ARG A 752 21.15 -35.05 40.66
N LEU A 753 22.02 -35.01 39.65
CA LEU A 753 23.14 -35.95 39.50
C LEU A 753 24.45 -35.37 40.05
N LEU A 754 24.66 -34.08 39.88
CA LEU A 754 25.95 -33.42 40.14
C LEU A 754 26.06 -32.82 41.55
N PHE A 755 24.95 -32.41 42.15
CA PHE A 755 24.95 -31.58 43.36
C PHE A 755 24.06 -32.12 44.49
N ASP A 756 23.58 -33.37 44.37
CA ASP A 756 22.75 -34.05 45.36
C ASP A 756 21.56 -33.19 45.84
N ALA A 757 20.98 -32.41 44.91
CA ALA A 757 19.81 -31.58 45.14
C ALA A 757 18.53 -32.38 44.86
N SER A 758 17.50 -32.22 45.68
CA SER A 758 16.24 -32.97 45.54
C SER A 758 15.01 -32.08 45.67
N GLY A 759 13.85 -32.58 45.21
CA GLY A 759 12.58 -31.85 45.23
C GLY A 759 12.68 -30.46 44.59
N ALA A 760 12.12 -29.45 45.27
CA ALA A 760 12.01 -28.08 44.77
C ALA A 760 13.38 -27.41 44.47
N ALA A 761 14.44 -27.78 45.18
CA ALA A 761 15.79 -27.25 44.94
C ALA A 761 16.33 -27.67 43.56
N ALA A 762 16.13 -28.94 43.18
CA ALA A 762 16.54 -29.45 41.88
C ALA A 762 15.72 -28.83 40.73
N ASP A 763 14.41 -28.65 40.93
CA ASP A 763 13.52 -28.03 39.95
C ASP A 763 13.91 -26.57 39.71
N SER A 764 14.17 -25.83 40.79
CA SER A 764 14.66 -24.45 40.74
C SER A 764 15.99 -24.35 39.99
N ALA A 765 16.96 -25.20 40.32
CA ALA A 765 18.25 -25.23 39.63
C ALA A 765 18.11 -25.58 38.15
N HIS A 766 17.20 -26.48 37.77
CA HIS A 766 16.94 -26.83 36.37
C HIS A 766 16.33 -25.66 35.57
N ILE A 767 15.31 -25.01 36.13
CA ILE A 767 14.68 -23.82 35.52
C ILE A 767 15.73 -22.73 35.33
N VAL A 768 16.50 -22.41 36.36
CA VAL A 768 17.51 -21.35 36.27
C VAL A 768 18.63 -21.74 35.31
N GLY A 769 19.08 -22.99 35.34
CA GLY A 769 20.14 -23.49 34.47
C GLY A 769 19.79 -23.37 32.98
N SER A 770 18.59 -23.81 32.60
CA SER A 770 18.10 -23.70 31.21
C SER A 770 17.94 -22.25 30.75
N LEU A 771 17.45 -21.36 31.63
CA LEU A 771 17.35 -19.93 31.34
C LEU A 771 18.74 -19.27 31.20
N VAL A 772 19.71 -19.65 32.04
CA VAL A 772 21.11 -19.18 31.93
C VAL A 772 21.74 -19.61 30.62
N VAL A 773 21.55 -20.87 30.19
CA VAL A 773 22.03 -21.34 28.88
C VAL A 773 21.41 -20.50 27.76
N SER A 774 20.10 -20.29 27.83
CA SER A 774 19.35 -19.54 26.83
C SER A 774 19.81 -18.09 26.71
N VAL A 775 19.89 -17.38 27.83
CA VAL A 775 20.38 -15.99 27.88
C VAL A 775 21.84 -15.91 27.43
N SER A 776 22.68 -16.87 27.80
CA SER A 776 24.09 -16.87 27.42
C SER A 776 24.27 -17.05 25.91
N ILE A 777 23.48 -17.93 25.27
CA ILE A 777 23.49 -18.12 23.81
C ILE A 777 22.92 -16.89 23.10
N MET A 778 21.75 -16.36 23.54
CA MET A 778 21.18 -15.14 22.96
C MET A 778 22.17 -13.96 23.02
N ALA A 779 22.92 -13.85 24.12
CA ALA A 779 23.94 -12.83 24.30
C ALA A 779 25.20 -13.07 23.45
N TRP A 780 25.31 -14.12 22.62
CA TRP A 780 26.39 -14.28 21.63
C TRP A 780 26.28 -13.26 20.49
N GLY A 781 25.08 -12.80 20.17
CA GLY A 781 24.87 -11.69 19.24
C GLY A 781 25.37 -10.39 19.87
N GLU A 782 26.18 -9.63 19.14
CA GLU A 782 26.74 -8.36 19.63
C GLU A 782 25.64 -7.33 19.95
N VAL A 783 24.60 -7.27 19.11
CA VAL A 783 23.39 -6.45 19.35
C VAL A 783 22.68 -6.81 20.66
N ALA A 784 22.68 -8.10 21.00
CA ALA A 784 22.00 -8.64 22.17
C ALA A 784 22.93 -8.81 23.39
N ARG A 785 24.19 -8.34 23.32
CA ARG A 785 25.17 -8.46 24.41
C ARG A 785 24.67 -7.97 25.77
N PRO A 786 23.83 -6.92 25.88
CA PRO A 786 23.29 -6.49 27.17
C PRO A 786 22.43 -7.53 27.89
N LEU A 787 21.87 -8.53 27.18
CA LEU A 787 21.08 -9.60 27.80
C LEU A 787 21.88 -10.40 28.84
N ARG A 788 23.22 -10.42 28.75
CA ARG A 788 24.08 -11.05 29.76
C ARG A 788 23.81 -10.57 31.19
N PHE A 789 23.33 -9.33 31.37
CA PHE A 789 23.01 -8.81 32.70
C PHE A 789 21.82 -9.51 33.36
N VAL A 790 20.96 -10.19 32.59
CA VAL A 790 19.89 -11.03 33.15
C VAL A 790 20.47 -12.17 34.00
N ASN A 791 21.65 -12.69 33.65
CA ASN A 791 22.35 -13.71 34.45
C ASN A 791 22.76 -13.20 35.84
N ILE A 792 22.85 -11.89 36.08
CA ILE A 792 23.05 -11.34 37.43
C ILE A 792 21.81 -11.60 38.29
N GLY A 793 20.61 -11.43 37.71
CA GLY A 793 19.35 -11.75 38.39
C GLY A 793 19.25 -13.23 38.74
N PHE A 794 19.59 -14.11 37.79
CA PHE A 794 19.67 -15.55 38.04
C PHE A 794 20.73 -15.91 39.07
N GLY A 795 21.89 -15.25 39.04
CA GLY A 795 22.95 -15.44 40.02
C GLY A 795 22.54 -15.01 41.43
N ALA A 796 21.85 -13.88 41.56
CA ALA A 796 21.29 -13.41 42.83
C ALA A 796 20.23 -14.38 43.38
N TRP A 797 19.38 -14.93 42.51
CA TRP A 797 18.42 -15.96 42.90
C TRP A 797 19.11 -17.24 43.39
N LEU A 798 20.08 -17.78 42.65
CA LEU A 798 20.83 -18.98 43.07
C LEU A 798 21.57 -18.76 44.39
N ALA A 799 22.09 -17.56 44.61
CA ALA A 799 22.64 -17.19 45.90
C ALA A 799 21.57 -17.26 46.99
N ALA A 800 20.40 -16.65 46.80
CA ALA A 800 19.35 -16.62 47.83
C ALA A 800 18.59 -17.94 48.03
N ALA A 801 18.49 -18.79 47.00
CA ALA A 801 17.60 -19.95 46.94
C ALA A 801 17.80 -20.97 48.08
N PRO A 802 19.03 -21.29 48.55
CA PRO A 802 19.23 -22.21 49.67
C PRO A 802 18.58 -21.77 51.00
N TRP A 803 18.23 -20.49 51.13
CA TRP A 803 17.55 -19.95 52.31
C TRP A 803 16.03 -19.80 52.13
N LEU A 804 15.53 -20.00 50.91
CA LEU A 804 14.13 -19.76 50.54
C LEU A 804 13.38 -21.03 50.12
N ILE A 805 14.11 -22.09 49.75
CA ILE A 805 13.54 -23.32 49.17
C ILE A 805 14.16 -24.54 49.85
N ASP A 806 13.31 -25.50 50.21
CA ASP A 806 13.73 -26.78 50.78
C ASP A 806 14.31 -27.73 49.72
N GLY A 807 15.16 -28.67 50.15
CA GLY A 807 15.74 -29.72 49.29
C GLY A 807 17.20 -29.52 48.90
N TYR A 808 17.86 -28.49 49.43
CA TYR A 808 19.32 -28.34 49.36
C TYR A 808 20.02 -29.16 50.46
N THR A 809 21.04 -29.91 50.06
CA THR A 809 22.04 -30.48 50.98
C THR A 809 23.12 -29.43 51.30
N GLY A 810 23.95 -29.63 52.33
CA GLY A 810 25.00 -28.65 52.68
C GLY A 810 26.00 -28.37 51.54
N THR A 811 26.32 -29.40 50.75
CA THR A 811 27.13 -29.27 49.53
C THR A 811 26.35 -28.64 48.38
N GLY A 812 25.09 -29.03 48.16
CA GLY A 812 24.22 -28.44 47.14
C GLY A 812 23.96 -26.94 47.36
N ALA A 813 23.76 -26.52 48.62
CA ALA A 813 23.61 -25.11 48.99
C ALA A 813 24.88 -24.29 48.67
N ALA A 814 26.05 -24.80 49.05
CA ALA A 814 27.33 -24.14 48.76
C ALA A 814 27.57 -24.01 47.24
N MET A 815 27.29 -25.08 46.47
CA MET A 815 27.42 -25.06 45.02
C MET A 815 26.44 -24.11 44.33
N SER A 816 25.22 -23.98 44.85
CA SER A 816 24.23 -23.01 44.35
C SER A 816 24.72 -21.58 44.55
N VAL A 817 25.20 -21.23 45.75
CA VAL A 817 25.76 -19.90 46.05
C VAL A 817 26.99 -19.60 45.21
N LEU A 818 27.93 -20.54 45.09
CA LEU A 818 29.13 -20.37 44.28
C LEU A 818 28.80 -20.18 42.81
N SER A 819 27.86 -20.97 42.27
CA SER A 819 27.38 -20.83 40.90
C SER A 819 26.71 -19.47 40.69
N GLY A 820 25.92 -19.00 41.66
CA GLY A 820 25.26 -17.70 41.60
C GLY A 820 26.24 -16.52 41.58
N LEU A 821 27.24 -16.54 42.46
CA LEU A 821 28.30 -15.53 42.49
C LEU A 821 29.16 -15.56 41.22
N ALA A 822 29.51 -16.75 40.73
CA ALA A 822 30.26 -16.91 39.49
C ALA A 822 29.48 -16.36 38.28
N LEU A 823 28.18 -16.67 38.16
CA LEU A 823 27.32 -16.15 37.09
C LEU A 823 27.22 -14.62 37.13
N ALA A 824 27.02 -14.02 38.30
CA ALA A 824 27.01 -12.58 38.44
C ALA A 824 28.35 -11.96 38.01
N TRP A 825 29.47 -12.55 38.41
CA TRP A 825 30.80 -12.06 38.06
C TRP A 825 31.10 -12.18 36.56
N LEU A 826 30.78 -13.33 35.95
CA LEU A 826 30.98 -13.60 34.52
C LEU A 826 30.13 -12.70 33.61
N SER A 827 29.08 -12.07 34.15
CA SER A 827 28.16 -11.20 33.39
C SER A 827 28.68 -9.77 33.22
N PHE A 828 29.66 -9.32 34.01
CA PHE A 828 30.20 -7.96 33.91
C PHE A 828 31.05 -7.72 32.65
N PRO A 829 32.03 -8.57 32.30
CA PRO A 829 32.88 -8.34 31.13
C PRO A 829 32.05 -8.42 29.85
N PRO A 830 32.05 -7.36 29.00
CA PRO A 830 31.27 -7.36 27.76
C PRO A 830 31.80 -8.33 26.69
N GLY A 831 33.07 -8.74 26.77
CA GLY A 831 33.75 -9.39 25.65
C GLY A 831 34.21 -8.38 24.59
N ARG A 832 34.65 -8.88 23.43
CA ARG A 832 34.92 -8.04 22.26
C ARG A 832 33.60 -7.72 21.57
N ILE A 833 33.44 -6.51 21.06
CA ILE A 833 32.35 -6.08 20.18
C ILE A 833 33.07 -5.34 19.06
N GLU A 834 33.02 -5.89 17.85
CA GLU A 834 33.80 -5.40 16.71
C GLU A 834 32.93 -4.58 15.74
N GLY A 835 31.62 -4.82 15.70
CA GLY A 835 30.71 -4.15 14.76
C GLY A 835 30.06 -2.87 15.29
N HIS A 836 29.69 -2.01 14.36
CA HIS A 836 28.80 -0.86 14.55
C HIS A 836 27.37 -1.16 14.07
N TYR A 837 26.39 -0.71 14.86
CA TYR A 837 24.95 -0.95 14.77
C TYR A 837 24.14 0.36 14.78
N GLY A 838 24.79 1.45 14.34
CA GLY A 838 24.24 2.79 14.26
C GLY A 838 23.75 3.32 15.61
N ALA A 839 22.45 3.64 15.70
CA ALA A 839 21.87 4.22 16.92
C ALA A 839 21.91 3.29 18.15
N TRP A 840 22.19 2.00 17.95
CA TRP A 840 22.24 0.99 19.00
C TRP A 840 23.60 0.81 19.68
N ASP A 841 24.68 1.38 19.14
CA ASP A 841 26.04 1.24 19.68
C ASP A 841 26.13 1.58 21.16
N ARG A 842 25.43 2.64 21.60
CA ARG A 842 25.41 3.05 23.01
C ARG A 842 24.89 1.97 23.94
N ILE A 843 23.97 1.13 23.46
CA ILE A 843 23.36 0.04 24.22
C ILE A 843 24.20 -1.23 24.08
N ALA A 844 24.65 -1.58 22.88
CA ALA A 844 25.50 -2.74 22.65
C ALA A 844 26.80 -2.68 23.47
N HIS A 845 27.45 -1.51 23.54
CA HIS A 845 28.68 -1.27 24.30
C HIS A 845 28.47 -0.98 25.79
N LEU A 846 27.25 -1.14 26.33
CA LEU A 846 26.96 -0.87 27.73
C LEU A 846 27.84 -1.78 28.64
N SER A 847 28.66 -1.15 29.47
CA SER A 847 29.51 -1.84 30.46
C SER A 847 29.47 -1.10 31.81
N PHE A 848 29.34 -1.86 32.90
CA PHE A 848 29.50 -1.31 34.24
C PHE A 848 30.99 -1.31 34.57
N SER A 849 31.64 -0.14 34.49
CA SER A 849 32.99 0.01 35.00
C SER A 849 32.95 0.06 36.53
N VAL A 850 33.59 -0.90 37.21
CA VAL A 850 33.97 -0.71 38.62
C VAL A 850 34.98 0.44 38.65
N PRO A 851 34.76 1.53 39.42
CA PRO A 851 35.68 2.65 39.43
C PRO A 851 37.06 2.17 39.89
N ARG A 852 38.06 2.25 39.00
CA ARG A 852 39.47 2.09 39.35
C ARG A 852 39.89 3.26 40.24
N ARG A 853 39.62 3.16 41.55
CA ARG A 853 40.43 3.87 42.56
C ARG A 853 41.53 2.93 43.02
N LEU A 854 42.71 3.52 43.23
CA LEU A 854 43.95 2.92 43.75
C LEU A 854 44.87 2.29 42.69
N ARG A 855 45.61 3.14 41.98
CA ARG A 855 47.05 2.97 41.70
C ARG A 855 47.60 4.31 41.24
N HIS A 856 48.05 5.12 42.20
CA HIS A 856 49.22 6.00 42.12
C HIS A 856 49.33 6.70 43.48
N ALA A 857 50.00 6.03 44.40
CA ALA A 857 50.68 6.67 45.51
C ALA A 857 52.10 6.09 45.49
N GLN A 858 53.03 6.84 44.90
CA GLN A 858 54.29 7.20 45.56
C GLN A 858 55.00 8.30 44.73
N PRO A 859 55.74 9.18 45.41
CA PRO A 859 56.12 10.51 44.94
C PRO A 859 57.21 10.54 43.87
#